data_AF-A0A6A2X1Q4-F1
#
_entry.id   AF-A0A6A2X1Q4-F1
#
_cell.length_a   1.000
_cell.length_b   1.000
_cell.length_c   1.000
_cell.angle_alpha   90.00
_cell.angle_beta   90.00
_cell.angle_gamma   90.00
#
_symmetry.space_group_name_H-M   'P 1'
#
loop_
_entity.id
_entity.type
_entity.pdbx_description
1 polymer ?
#
loop_
_entity_poly.entity_id
_entity_poly.type
_entity_poly.pdbx_seq_one_letter_code
_entity_poly.pdbx_strand_id
1 'polypeptide(L)'
;MPDAPKVRNMLSFSVLTPYYTEEVLFSLQELEEPNEDGVSILFYLQKIFPDEWNNFLERAERNSEEELKESPELEEKLRLWASYRGQTLTRTVRGMMYYREALELQAFLDMAKHEDLMEGYKAIELSTEDSKENRSLKAQCEAVADMKFTYVVSCQQYGIQKRSGSERAQDILRLMTKYPSLRVAYIDEVEQRNEDRSKKLNGKVNYFSVLVRAVPKSSDSSEPVQNLDQEIYRIKLPGPAILGEGKPENQNHAIIFTRGEGLQTIDMNQDNYMEEALKMRNLLQEFLKKHDGVRYPSILGLREHIFTGSVSSLAWFMSNQETSFVTIGQRLLANPLKVRFHYGHPDVFDRLFHLTRGGVSKASRVINLSEDIFAGFNSTLREGNVTHHEYIQVGKGRDVGLNQISMFEAKIANGNGEQTLSRDIYRLGHRFDFFRMLSCYFTTVGFYFSTLVTVLTVYVFLYGRLYLVLSGLEQELSQEPAIRDNKPLQVALASQSFVQIGLLMALPMLMEIGLEKGFRTALSEFVLMQLQLAPVFFTFSLGTKTHYYGRTLLHGGAKYRATGRGFVVFHAKFADNYRLYSRSHFVKGIEMMILLIVYQIFGHTYRSTIAYVLITASMWFMVGTWLFAPFLFNPSGFEWQKIVDDWTDWNKWINNRGGIGVPSEKSWESWWEEEQEHLQDSGKRGIIAEILLALRFFIYQYGLVYHLHVTRETKNFLVYGASWLVIVLILFVMKTVSVGRRKFSASYQLVFRLIKGLIFLTFVSILVILITLAKMTVQDIIVCIFIFMPTGWGMLLIAQALRPVVKKAGFWGSVRTLARGYEIVMGLLLFTPVAFLAWFPFVSEFQTRMLFNQAFSRGLQISRILGGHRKDRASRHKE
;
A
#
# COMPACT_ATOMS: atom_id res chain seq x y z
N MET A 1 14.90 -30.01 -11.36
CA MET A 1 15.64 -29.01 -12.16
C MET A 1 16.11 -29.67 -13.44
N PRO A 2 15.93 -29.07 -14.62
CA PRO A 2 16.49 -29.55 -15.89
C PRO A 2 18.01 -29.49 -15.92
N ASP A 3 18.65 -30.29 -16.77
CA ASP A 3 20.07 -30.18 -17.05
C ASP A 3 20.38 -28.86 -17.79
N ALA A 4 21.51 -28.23 -17.43
CA ALA A 4 21.93 -26.98 -18.06
C ALA A 4 22.61 -27.28 -19.41
N PRO A 5 22.19 -26.65 -20.52
CA PRO A 5 22.97 -26.68 -21.75
C PRO A 5 24.24 -25.83 -21.61
N LYS A 6 25.23 -26.07 -22.48
CA LYS A 6 26.34 -25.13 -22.67
C LYS A 6 25.82 -23.72 -22.94
N VAL A 7 26.50 -22.67 -22.46
CA VAL A 7 26.06 -21.28 -22.62
C VAL A 7 25.73 -20.97 -24.08
N ARG A 8 26.56 -21.40 -25.03
CA ARG A 8 26.32 -21.16 -26.46
C ARG A 8 24.98 -21.72 -26.97
N ASN A 9 24.49 -22.81 -26.38
CA ASN A 9 23.29 -23.54 -26.81
C ASN A 9 22.03 -23.19 -26.00
N MET A 10 22.14 -22.38 -24.93
CA MET A 10 20.97 -21.96 -24.16
C MET A 10 20.06 -21.02 -24.96
N LEU A 11 18.80 -20.89 -24.54
CA LEU A 11 17.91 -19.83 -25.00
C LEU A 11 18.44 -18.46 -24.55
N SER A 12 18.42 -17.47 -25.43
CA SER A 12 18.75 -16.09 -25.07
C SER A 12 17.57 -15.46 -24.34
N PHE A 13 17.84 -14.51 -23.46
CA PHE A 13 16.79 -13.81 -22.73
C PHE A 13 17.13 -12.34 -22.46
N SER A 14 16.10 -11.57 -22.16
CA SER A 14 16.24 -10.21 -21.66
C SER A 14 15.63 -10.06 -20.28
N VAL A 15 16.15 -9.11 -19.51
CA VAL A 15 15.46 -8.57 -18.35
C VAL A 15 14.85 -7.22 -18.73
N LEU A 16 13.63 -6.95 -18.25
CA LEU A 16 12.93 -5.68 -18.40
C LEU A 16 12.49 -5.16 -17.03
N THR A 17 13.00 -3.99 -16.65
CA THR A 17 12.65 -3.33 -15.38
C THR A 17 12.03 -1.95 -15.64
N PRO A 18 10.76 -1.71 -15.28
CA PRO A 18 10.19 -0.36 -15.33
C PRO A 18 10.72 0.49 -14.17
N TYR A 19 11.16 1.71 -14.48
CA TYR A 19 11.64 2.72 -13.55
C TYR A 19 10.87 4.03 -13.74
N TYR A 20 10.49 4.69 -12.66
CA TYR A 20 9.85 6.00 -12.74
C TYR A 20 10.69 7.10 -12.08
N THR A 21 10.58 7.24 -10.76
CA THR A 21 11.20 8.34 -10.00
C THR A 21 11.77 7.88 -8.66
N GLU A 22 11.86 6.58 -8.42
CA GLU A 22 12.52 6.02 -7.25
C GLU A 22 14.00 6.44 -7.19
N GLU A 23 14.63 6.35 -6.01
CA GLU A 23 16.04 6.72 -5.91
C GLU A 23 16.94 5.80 -6.73
N VAL A 24 17.84 6.40 -7.51
CA VAL A 24 18.81 5.65 -8.31
C VAL A 24 19.98 5.23 -7.43
N LEU A 25 20.57 6.20 -6.76
CA LEU A 25 21.68 6.08 -5.83
C LEU A 25 21.42 7.12 -4.74
N PHE A 26 21.46 6.74 -3.47
CA PHE A 26 21.24 7.71 -2.39
C PHE A 26 22.28 8.83 -2.46
N SER A 27 21.82 10.08 -2.31
CA SER A 27 22.72 11.22 -2.15
C SER A 27 23.30 11.25 -0.74
N LEU A 28 24.44 11.92 -0.55
CA LEU A 28 25.01 12.08 0.79
C LEU A 28 24.04 12.82 1.73
N GLN A 29 23.36 13.84 1.19
CA GLN A 29 22.36 14.61 1.91
C GLN A 29 21.23 13.70 2.45
N GLU A 30 20.68 12.82 1.62
CA GLU A 30 19.63 11.87 2.04
C GLU A 30 20.12 10.88 3.10
N LEU A 31 21.38 10.47 3.03
CA LEU A 31 21.96 9.53 3.99
C LEU A 31 22.17 10.15 5.37
N GLU A 32 22.44 11.45 5.42
CA GLU A 32 22.79 12.19 6.64
C GLU A 32 21.61 12.95 7.25
N GLU A 33 20.64 13.36 6.43
CA GLU A 33 19.50 14.17 6.88
C GLU A 33 18.73 13.40 7.98
N PRO A 34 18.76 13.90 9.23
CA PRO A 34 18.09 13.23 10.32
C PRO A 34 16.58 13.45 10.20
N ASN A 35 15.82 12.40 10.47
CA ASN A 35 14.38 12.51 10.59
C ASN A 35 13.96 13.32 11.85
N GLU A 36 12.65 13.46 12.06
CA GLU A 36 12.09 14.14 13.25
C GLU A 36 12.48 13.49 14.60
N ASP A 37 13.09 12.30 14.58
CA ASP A 37 13.60 11.56 15.74
C ASP A 37 15.15 11.59 15.84
N GLY A 38 15.81 12.38 14.98
CA GLY A 38 17.27 12.53 14.97
C GLY A 38 18.02 11.39 14.27
N VAL A 39 17.32 10.46 13.62
CA VAL A 39 17.88 9.25 13.00
C VAL A 39 18.02 9.46 11.50
N SER A 40 19.25 9.32 10.99
CA SER A 40 19.55 9.33 9.55
C SER A 40 19.51 7.91 8.96
N ILE A 41 19.41 7.80 7.62
CA ILE A 41 19.44 6.50 6.93
C ILE A 41 20.78 5.79 7.19
N LEU A 42 21.89 6.52 7.16
CA LEU A 42 23.22 5.94 7.38
C LEU A 42 23.36 5.37 8.80
N PHE A 43 22.95 6.14 9.82
CA PHE A 43 22.97 5.67 11.21
C PHE A 43 22.14 4.40 11.37
N TYR A 44 20.96 4.35 10.75
CA TYR A 44 20.09 3.19 10.78
C TYR A 44 20.76 1.94 10.15
N LEU A 45 21.34 2.08 8.96
CA LEU A 45 22.00 0.96 8.26
C LEU A 45 23.21 0.43 9.04
N GLN A 46 24.03 1.31 9.63
CA GLN A 46 25.16 0.92 10.48
C GLN A 46 24.71 0.09 11.70
N LYS A 47 23.54 0.39 12.28
CA LYS A 47 23.03 -0.34 13.45
C LYS A 47 22.38 -1.67 13.12
N ILE A 48 21.82 -1.82 11.92
CA ILE A 48 21.23 -3.10 11.49
C ILE A 48 22.28 -4.04 10.90
N PHE A 49 23.33 -3.51 10.26
CA PHE A 49 24.39 -4.29 9.62
C PHE A 49 25.79 -3.95 10.20
N PRO A 50 26.02 -4.13 11.51
CA PRO A 50 27.28 -3.73 12.14
C PRO A 50 28.49 -4.49 11.58
N ASP A 51 28.34 -5.80 11.35
CA ASP A 51 29.43 -6.63 10.81
C ASP A 51 29.77 -6.25 9.36
N GLU A 52 28.74 -5.99 8.55
CA GLU A 52 28.94 -5.57 7.15
C GLU A 52 29.50 -4.15 7.02
N TRP A 53 29.22 -3.29 8.00
CA TRP A 53 29.82 -1.95 8.10
C TRP A 53 31.31 -2.05 8.43
N ASN A 54 31.68 -2.86 9.43
CA ASN A 54 33.08 -3.09 9.78
C ASN A 54 33.88 -3.69 8.60
N ASN A 55 33.31 -4.70 7.94
CA ASN A 55 33.93 -5.30 6.74
C ASN A 55 34.04 -4.31 5.57
N PHE A 56 33.15 -3.31 5.50
CA PHE A 56 33.23 -2.26 4.49
C PHE A 56 34.34 -1.26 4.79
N LEU A 57 34.47 -0.83 6.05
CA LEU A 57 35.57 0.01 6.52
C LEU A 57 36.93 -0.65 6.28
N GLU A 58 37.05 -1.95 6.59
CA GLU A 58 38.25 -2.73 6.32
C GLU A 58 38.62 -2.74 4.83
N ARG A 59 37.65 -3.00 3.94
CA ARG A 59 37.88 -2.97 2.48
C ARG A 59 38.16 -1.58 1.92
N ALA A 60 37.71 -0.53 2.60
CA ALA A 60 38.00 0.85 2.24
C ALA A 60 39.35 1.32 2.82
N GLU A 61 40.01 0.51 3.65
CA GLU A 61 41.23 0.83 4.39
C GLU A 61 41.05 2.05 5.31
N ARG A 62 39.86 2.22 5.90
CA ARG A 62 39.50 3.36 6.77
C ARG A 62 38.99 2.90 8.13
N ASN A 63 39.14 3.76 9.14
CA ASN A 63 38.74 3.45 10.51
C ASN A 63 37.50 4.23 10.98
N SER A 64 37.12 5.30 10.27
CA SER A 64 36.02 6.20 10.66
C SER A 64 35.10 6.55 9.50
N GLU A 65 33.89 7.03 9.83
CA GLU A 65 32.92 7.50 8.82
C GLU A 65 33.40 8.80 8.16
N GLU A 66 34.07 9.65 8.92
CA GLU A 66 34.60 10.94 8.47
C GLU A 66 35.67 10.77 7.40
N GLU A 67 36.53 9.77 7.55
CA GLU A 67 37.56 9.40 6.57
C GLU A 67 36.98 8.97 5.21
N LEU A 68 35.76 8.41 5.19
CA LEU A 68 35.09 8.01 3.96
C LEU A 68 34.61 9.21 3.12
N LYS A 69 34.62 10.41 3.70
CA LYS A 69 34.16 11.66 3.05
C LYS A 69 35.32 12.52 2.55
N GLU A 70 36.57 12.08 2.76
CA GLU A 70 37.76 12.84 2.38
C GLU A 70 38.01 12.86 0.86
N SER A 71 37.46 11.89 0.12
CA SER A 71 37.61 11.82 -1.33
C SER A 71 36.29 11.47 -2.03
N PRO A 72 36.05 12.01 -3.25
CA PRO A 72 34.86 11.69 -4.04
C PRO A 72 34.68 10.19 -4.31
N GLU A 73 35.78 9.44 -4.43
CA GLU A 73 35.74 7.99 -4.65
C GLU A 73 35.26 7.22 -3.41
N LEU A 74 35.74 7.60 -2.22
CA LEU A 74 35.29 7.00 -0.97
C LEU A 74 33.83 7.37 -0.66
N GLU A 75 33.44 8.60 -0.97
CA GLU A 75 32.06 9.06 -0.83
C GLU A 75 31.13 8.22 -1.72
N GLU A 76 31.53 7.96 -2.96
CA GLU A 76 30.77 7.10 -3.87
C GLU A 76 30.69 5.66 -3.34
N LYS A 77 31.78 5.10 -2.81
CA LYS A 77 31.76 3.76 -2.19
C LYS A 77 30.77 3.70 -1.01
N LEU A 78 30.70 4.75 -0.19
CA LEU A 78 29.73 4.87 0.90
C LEU A 78 28.28 4.93 0.37
N ARG A 79 28.02 5.78 -0.62
CA ARG A 79 26.70 5.89 -1.28
C ARG A 79 26.26 4.57 -1.90
N LEU A 80 27.16 3.84 -2.54
CA LEU A 80 26.91 2.51 -3.10
C LEU A 80 26.63 1.48 -2.00
N TRP A 81 27.42 1.47 -0.92
CA TRP A 81 27.21 0.56 0.22
C TRP A 81 25.80 0.75 0.81
N ALA A 82 25.36 1.99 1.01
CA ALA A 82 24.02 2.28 1.51
C ALA A 82 22.94 1.89 0.48
N SER A 83 23.13 2.25 -0.79
CA SER A 83 22.15 2.02 -1.86
C SER A 83 21.94 0.53 -2.17
N TYR A 84 22.96 -0.31 -1.96
CA TYR A 84 22.87 -1.76 -2.09
C TYR A 84 22.07 -2.44 -0.98
N ARG A 85 21.88 -1.78 0.15
CA ARG A 85 20.93 -2.20 1.20
C ARG A 85 19.57 -1.52 0.99
N GLY A 86 19.56 -0.47 0.17
CA GLY A 86 18.46 0.29 -0.41
C GLY A 86 17.40 -0.49 -1.22
N GLN A 87 16.28 0.18 -1.54
CA GLN A 87 15.31 -0.18 -2.58
C GLN A 87 15.58 0.75 -3.78
N THR A 88 16.82 0.74 -4.26
CA THR A 88 17.33 1.67 -5.28
C THR A 88 17.47 0.99 -6.64
N LEU A 89 17.43 1.76 -7.73
CA LEU A 89 17.72 1.23 -9.07
C LEU A 89 19.12 0.63 -9.15
N THR A 90 20.11 1.21 -8.46
CA THR A 90 21.48 0.70 -8.45
C THR A 90 21.57 -0.72 -7.89
N ARG A 91 20.81 -1.04 -6.82
CA ARG A 91 20.75 -2.40 -6.27
C ARG A 91 20.15 -3.38 -7.28
N THR A 92 18.98 -3.04 -7.82
CA THR A 92 18.27 -3.87 -8.80
C THR A 92 19.11 -4.13 -10.03
N VAL A 93 19.79 -3.08 -10.54
CA VAL A 93 20.66 -3.22 -11.70
C VAL A 93 21.84 -4.12 -11.42
N ARG A 94 22.54 -3.90 -10.30
CA ARG A 94 23.65 -4.78 -9.89
C ARG A 94 23.18 -6.24 -9.80
N GLY A 95 22.06 -6.49 -9.12
CA GLY A 95 21.51 -7.84 -8.96
C GLY A 95 21.26 -8.53 -10.29
N MET A 96 20.56 -7.86 -11.21
CA MET A 96 20.26 -8.45 -12.53
C MET A 96 21.50 -8.60 -13.42
N MET A 97 22.52 -7.76 -13.22
CA MET A 97 23.79 -7.88 -13.95
C MET A 97 24.62 -9.10 -13.53
N TYR A 98 24.35 -9.71 -12.38
CA TYR A 98 24.93 -11.02 -12.03
C TYR A 98 24.57 -12.12 -13.03
N TYR A 99 23.48 -12.00 -13.80
CA TYR A 99 23.24 -12.93 -14.91
C TYR A 99 24.35 -12.88 -15.95
N ARG A 100 24.84 -11.69 -16.30
CA ARG A 100 25.94 -11.55 -17.26
C ARG A 100 27.22 -12.16 -16.70
N GLU A 101 27.57 -11.80 -15.47
CA GLU A 101 28.79 -12.32 -14.81
C GLU A 101 28.74 -13.84 -14.65
N ALA A 102 27.58 -14.39 -14.26
CA ALA A 102 27.36 -15.84 -14.19
C ALA A 102 27.54 -16.50 -15.56
N LEU A 103 27.00 -15.91 -16.63
CA LEU A 103 27.13 -16.45 -17.99
C LEU A 103 28.56 -16.37 -18.51
N GLU A 104 29.32 -15.33 -18.18
CA GLU A 104 30.74 -15.21 -18.53
C GLU A 104 31.57 -16.29 -17.87
N LEU A 105 31.39 -16.47 -16.55
CA LEU A 105 32.05 -17.53 -15.79
C LEU A 105 31.67 -18.91 -16.33
N GLN A 106 30.39 -19.12 -16.64
CA GLN A 106 29.91 -20.38 -17.17
C GLN A 106 30.39 -20.65 -18.59
N ALA A 107 30.52 -19.61 -19.42
CA ALA A 107 31.09 -19.73 -20.76
C ALA A 107 32.58 -20.06 -20.69
N PHE A 108 33.30 -19.45 -19.75
CA PHE A 108 34.68 -19.82 -19.45
C PHE A 108 34.77 -21.30 -19.08
N LEU A 109 33.96 -21.79 -18.13
CA LEU A 109 33.96 -23.21 -17.77
C LEU A 109 33.61 -24.17 -18.93
N ASP A 110 32.77 -23.73 -19.87
CA ASP A 110 32.40 -24.52 -21.05
C ASP A 110 33.48 -24.56 -22.15
N MET A 111 34.38 -23.57 -22.18
CA MET A 111 35.33 -23.31 -23.28
C MET A 111 36.82 -23.43 -22.89
N ALA A 112 37.14 -23.25 -21.61
CA ALA A 112 38.50 -23.23 -21.09
C ALA A 112 39.19 -24.59 -21.27
N LYS A 113 40.49 -24.55 -21.58
CA LYS A 113 41.34 -25.75 -21.57
C LYS A 113 41.72 -26.11 -20.13
N HIS A 114 42.30 -27.30 -19.96
CA HIS A 114 42.70 -27.78 -18.63
C HIS A 114 43.68 -26.83 -17.93
N GLU A 115 44.63 -26.24 -18.67
CA GLU A 115 45.63 -25.29 -18.15
C GLU A 115 44.94 -24.01 -17.63
N ASP A 116 44.07 -23.40 -18.44
CA ASP A 116 43.28 -22.21 -18.07
C ASP A 116 42.41 -22.45 -16.82
N LEU A 117 41.83 -23.65 -16.69
CA LEU A 117 41.03 -24.04 -15.53
C LEU A 117 41.85 -24.14 -14.24
N MET A 118 43.12 -24.54 -14.34
CA MET A 118 44.02 -24.65 -13.19
C MET A 118 44.52 -23.27 -12.72
N GLU A 119 44.72 -22.32 -13.63
CA GLU A 119 45.04 -20.93 -13.29
C GLU A 119 43.84 -20.17 -12.71
N GLY A 120 42.63 -20.53 -13.16
CA GLY A 120 41.36 -20.03 -12.65
C GLY A 120 40.91 -18.70 -13.27
N TYR A 121 39.60 -18.46 -13.22
CA TYR A 121 38.95 -17.31 -13.89
C TYR A 121 39.55 -15.94 -13.53
N LYS A 122 39.94 -15.75 -12.26
CA LYS A 122 40.53 -14.48 -11.78
C LYS A 122 41.91 -14.19 -12.40
N ALA A 123 42.69 -15.22 -12.73
CA ALA A 123 43.98 -15.03 -13.39
C ALA A 123 43.79 -14.40 -14.78
N ILE A 124 42.75 -14.83 -15.51
CA ILE A 124 42.39 -14.31 -16.84
C ILE A 124 41.76 -12.91 -16.76
N GLU A 125 41.05 -12.62 -15.67
CA GLU A 125 40.49 -11.29 -15.42
C GLU A 125 41.59 -10.24 -15.15
N LEU A 126 42.64 -10.63 -14.41
CA LEU A 126 43.79 -9.81 -14.01
C LEU A 126 44.92 -9.78 -15.06
N SER A 127 45.02 -10.78 -15.94
CA SER A 127 46.03 -10.83 -17.01
C SER A 127 45.62 -9.94 -18.19
N THR A 128 45.62 -8.63 -18.00
CA THR A 128 45.26 -7.67 -19.06
C THR A 128 46.39 -7.36 -20.05
N GLU A 129 47.64 -7.80 -19.83
CA GLU A 129 48.76 -7.36 -20.69
C GLU A 129 49.72 -8.41 -21.29
N ASP A 130 49.86 -9.63 -20.77
CA ASP A 130 51.04 -10.47 -21.17
C ASP A 130 50.79 -11.69 -22.09
N SER A 131 49.55 -12.11 -22.40
CA SER A 131 49.33 -13.19 -23.39
C SER A 131 48.15 -12.95 -24.34
N LYS A 132 48.39 -13.05 -25.65
CA LYS A 132 47.36 -12.89 -26.71
C LYS A 132 46.26 -13.94 -26.63
N GLU A 133 46.55 -15.13 -26.10
CA GLU A 133 45.59 -16.23 -25.98
C GLU A 133 44.56 -15.99 -24.87
N ASN A 134 44.99 -15.51 -23.68
CA ASN A 134 44.07 -15.23 -22.56
C ASN A 134 43.10 -14.09 -22.89
N ARG A 135 43.59 -13.05 -23.62
CA ARG A 135 42.75 -11.97 -24.14
C ARG A 135 41.69 -12.47 -25.14
N SER A 136 42.03 -13.48 -25.94
CA SER A 136 41.09 -14.10 -26.88
C SER A 136 40.00 -14.90 -26.17
N LEU A 137 40.35 -15.70 -25.15
CA LEU A 137 39.36 -16.50 -24.41
C LEU A 137 38.38 -15.61 -23.62
N LYS A 138 38.88 -14.58 -22.93
CA LYS A 138 38.03 -13.61 -22.21
C LYS A 138 37.04 -12.92 -23.16
N ALA A 139 37.54 -12.38 -24.27
CA ALA A 139 36.70 -11.73 -25.28
C ALA A 139 35.65 -12.67 -25.89
N GLN A 140 35.97 -13.96 -26.07
CA GLN A 140 35.01 -14.96 -26.52
C GLN A 140 33.92 -15.23 -25.48
N CYS A 141 34.28 -15.34 -24.20
CA CYS A 141 33.31 -15.54 -23.11
C CYS A 141 32.36 -14.35 -22.98
N GLU A 142 32.91 -13.12 -22.99
CA GLU A 142 32.14 -11.87 -22.99
C GLU A 142 31.19 -11.81 -24.19
N ALA A 143 31.66 -12.13 -25.40
CA ALA A 143 30.85 -12.14 -26.60
C ALA A 143 29.70 -13.16 -26.53
N VAL A 144 29.94 -14.36 -25.98
CA VAL A 144 28.90 -15.37 -25.80
C VAL A 144 27.86 -14.88 -24.78
N ALA A 145 28.29 -14.28 -23.67
CA ALA A 145 27.38 -13.73 -22.67
C ALA A 145 26.52 -12.60 -23.25
N ASP A 146 27.11 -11.67 -23.99
CA ASP A 146 26.41 -10.54 -24.62
C ASP A 146 25.44 -10.98 -25.74
N MET A 147 25.68 -12.14 -26.38
CA MET A 147 24.71 -12.76 -27.31
C MET A 147 23.51 -13.40 -26.60
N LYS A 148 23.69 -13.81 -25.33
CA LYS A 148 22.66 -14.55 -24.57
C LYS A 148 21.84 -13.67 -23.64
N PHE A 149 22.39 -12.57 -23.17
CA PHE A 149 21.74 -11.72 -22.17
C PHE A 149 21.76 -10.25 -22.57
N THR A 150 20.61 -9.59 -22.42
CA THR A 150 20.52 -8.13 -22.48
C THR A 150 19.63 -7.61 -21.38
N TYR A 151 19.91 -6.41 -20.87
CA TYR A 151 19.09 -5.81 -19.82
C TYR A 151 18.58 -4.43 -20.26
N VAL A 152 17.25 -4.28 -20.28
CA VAL A 152 16.58 -3.02 -20.60
C VAL A 152 15.92 -2.47 -19.34
N VAL A 153 16.34 -1.28 -18.91
CA VAL A 153 15.63 -0.51 -17.89
C VAL A 153 14.82 0.57 -18.59
N SER A 154 13.52 0.60 -18.33
CA SER A 154 12.62 1.60 -18.90
C SER A 154 12.52 2.80 -17.96
N CYS A 155 13.39 3.79 -18.16
CA CYS A 155 13.45 5.03 -17.40
C CYS A 155 12.59 6.11 -18.06
N GLN A 156 11.28 6.06 -17.82
CA GLN A 156 10.30 6.89 -18.54
C GLN A 156 10.64 8.40 -18.55
N GLN A 157 11.16 8.92 -17.44
CA GLN A 157 11.48 10.34 -17.23
C GLN A 157 12.92 10.73 -17.63
N TYR A 158 13.75 9.78 -18.10
CA TYR A 158 15.18 10.03 -18.34
C TYR A 158 15.44 11.17 -19.32
N GLY A 159 14.66 11.28 -20.41
CA GLY A 159 14.82 12.38 -21.38
C GLY A 159 14.62 13.77 -20.76
N ILE A 160 13.64 13.92 -19.86
CA ILE A 160 13.39 15.16 -19.14
C ILE A 160 14.50 15.42 -18.10
N GLN A 161 14.86 14.40 -17.33
CA GLN A 161 15.92 14.48 -16.31
C GLN A 161 17.28 14.83 -16.93
N LYS A 162 17.57 14.30 -18.12
CA LYS A 162 18.78 14.61 -18.89
C LYS A 162 18.80 16.09 -19.29
N ARG A 163 17.70 16.59 -19.89
CA ARG A 163 17.58 18.00 -20.30
C ARG A 163 17.64 18.97 -19.12
N SER A 164 17.15 18.57 -17.96
CA SER A 164 17.18 19.40 -16.75
C SER A 164 18.50 19.32 -15.97
N GLY A 165 19.47 18.51 -16.42
CA GLY A 165 20.73 18.31 -15.70
C GLY A 165 20.59 17.63 -14.33
N SER A 166 19.53 16.83 -14.13
CA SER A 166 19.25 16.17 -12.84
C SER A 166 20.36 15.17 -12.46
N GLU A 167 20.72 15.10 -11.18
CA GLU A 167 21.67 14.12 -10.64
C GLU A 167 21.25 12.68 -10.97
N ARG A 168 19.95 12.37 -10.95
CA ARG A 168 19.42 11.05 -11.28
C ARG A 168 19.77 10.61 -12.71
N ALA A 169 19.78 11.53 -13.68
CA ALA A 169 20.20 11.21 -15.05
C ALA A 169 21.69 10.89 -15.12
N GLN A 170 22.51 11.56 -14.31
CA GLN A 170 23.94 11.27 -14.21
C GLN A 170 24.18 9.90 -13.57
N ASP A 171 23.45 9.56 -12.51
CA ASP A 171 23.55 8.25 -11.86
C ASP A 171 23.10 7.10 -12.78
N ILE A 172 22.04 7.31 -13.58
CA ILE A 172 21.62 6.36 -14.62
C ILE A 172 22.71 6.18 -15.69
N LEU A 173 23.36 7.27 -16.11
CA LEU A 173 24.47 7.21 -17.07
C LEU A 173 25.69 6.48 -16.50
N ARG A 174 25.98 6.65 -15.21
CA ARG A 174 27.02 5.88 -14.50
C ARG A 174 26.70 4.39 -14.51
N LEU A 175 25.45 4.00 -14.25
CA LEU A 175 25.04 2.59 -14.35
C LEU A 175 25.22 2.02 -15.76
N MET A 176 24.87 2.78 -16.81
CA MET A 176 25.11 2.34 -18.19
C MET A 176 26.59 2.21 -18.53
N THR A 177 27.43 3.10 -17.98
CA THR A 177 28.88 3.04 -18.18
C THR A 177 29.50 1.84 -17.47
N LYS A 178 29.04 1.55 -16.25
CA LYS A 178 29.51 0.42 -15.44
C LYS A 178 29.11 -0.93 -16.04
N TYR A 179 27.92 -1.03 -16.64
CA TYR A 179 27.35 -2.29 -17.11
C TYR A 179 27.10 -2.25 -18.64
N PRO A 180 28.03 -2.76 -19.47
CA PRO A 180 27.96 -2.65 -20.93
C PRO A 180 26.75 -3.32 -21.60
N SER A 181 26.11 -4.29 -20.95
CA SER A 181 24.87 -4.94 -21.42
C SER A 181 23.59 -4.18 -21.04
N LEU A 182 23.69 -3.15 -20.19
CA LEU A 182 22.57 -2.33 -19.78
C LEU A 182 22.18 -1.36 -20.89
N ARG A 183 20.88 -1.27 -21.16
CA ARG A 183 20.26 -0.30 -22.07
C ARG A 183 19.17 0.46 -21.34
N VAL A 184 19.02 1.73 -21.64
CA VAL A 184 17.96 2.56 -21.06
C VAL A 184 16.97 2.94 -22.16
N ALA A 185 15.70 2.63 -21.92
CA ALA A 185 14.59 3.08 -22.75
C ALA A 185 13.86 4.24 -22.07
N TYR A 186 13.44 5.25 -22.82
CA TYR A 186 12.66 6.37 -22.26
C TYR A 186 11.69 6.95 -23.29
N ILE A 187 10.79 7.82 -22.81
CA ILE A 187 9.82 8.52 -23.65
C ILE A 187 10.29 9.95 -23.86
N ASP A 188 10.40 10.35 -25.12
CA ASP A 188 10.79 11.69 -25.51
C ASP A 188 9.61 12.47 -26.08
N GLU A 189 9.41 13.68 -25.60
CA GLU A 189 8.35 14.59 -26.01
C GLU A 189 8.97 15.80 -26.70
N VAL A 190 8.65 15.97 -27.98
CA VAL A 190 9.21 17.02 -28.83
C VAL A 190 8.08 17.90 -29.34
N GLU A 191 8.09 19.18 -28.94
CA GLU A 191 7.17 20.19 -29.46
C GLU A 191 7.48 20.50 -30.93
N GLN A 192 6.45 20.50 -31.77
CA GLN A 192 6.61 20.86 -33.18
C GLN A 192 6.74 22.39 -33.32
N ARG A 193 7.85 22.88 -33.88
CA ARG A 193 7.95 24.26 -34.38
C ARG A 193 7.10 24.38 -35.64
N ASN A 194 5.94 25.04 -35.55
CA ASN A 194 5.21 25.46 -36.74
C ASN A 194 5.90 26.69 -37.34
N GLU A 195 6.36 26.59 -38.59
CA GLU A 195 6.90 27.73 -39.34
C GLU A 195 5.82 28.77 -39.69
N ASP A 196 4.53 28.37 -39.68
CA ASP A 196 3.40 29.28 -39.87
C ASP A 196 2.90 29.88 -38.54
N ARG A 197 3.28 31.14 -38.30
CA ARG A 197 2.86 31.95 -37.13
C ARG A 197 1.35 32.19 -37.01
N SER A 198 0.53 31.80 -37.99
CA SER A 198 -0.91 32.12 -38.07
C SER A 198 -1.84 31.09 -37.40
N LYS A 199 -1.36 29.88 -37.06
CA LYS A 199 -2.16 28.85 -36.37
C LYS A 199 -1.57 28.50 -34.99
N LYS A 200 -1.70 29.45 -34.07
CA LYS A 200 -1.27 29.35 -32.66
C LYS A 200 -2.31 28.68 -31.74
N LEU A 201 -3.14 27.77 -32.25
CA LEU A 201 -4.03 26.96 -31.43
C LEU A 201 -3.59 25.49 -31.51
N ASN A 202 -2.98 25.01 -30.42
CA ASN A 202 -2.55 23.64 -30.13
C ASN A 202 -1.25 23.21 -30.84
N GLY A 203 -0.10 23.48 -30.21
CA GLY A 203 1.17 22.87 -30.59
C GLY A 203 1.06 21.34 -30.54
N LYS A 204 1.31 20.68 -31.66
CA LYS A 204 1.23 19.22 -31.76
C LYS A 204 2.51 18.62 -31.17
N VAL A 205 2.42 17.95 -30.04
CA VAL A 205 3.56 17.24 -29.43
C VAL A 205 3.75 15.91 -30.13
N ASN A 206 4.98 15.61 -30.57
CA ASN A 206 5.34 14.27 -31.05
C ASN A 206 5.97 13.49 -29.90
N TYR A 207 5.56 12.23 -29.76
CA TYR A 207 6.06 11.30 -28.75
C TYR A 207 6.96 10.27 -29.40
N PHE A 208 8.09 9.93 -28.78
CA PHE A 208 9.02 8.91 -29.26
C PHE A 208 9.39 7.94 -28.13
N SER A 209 9.55 6.66 -28.46
CA SER A 209 10.24 5.68 -27.61
C SER A 209 11.68 5.61 -28.08
N VAL A 210 12.63 5.89 -27.18
CA VAL A 210 14.06 6.00 -27.49
C VAL A 210 14.82 4.96 -26.68
N LEU A 211 15.81 4.32 -27.31
CA LEU A 211 16.77 3.41 -26.66
C LEU A 211 18.16 4.01 -26.70
N VAL A 212 18.84 4.08 -25.57
CA VAL A 212 20.22 4.55 -25.44
C VAL A 212 21.13 3.48 -24.82
N ARG A 213 22.43 3.62 -25.08
CA ARG A 213 23.52 2.93 -24.37
C ARG A 213 24.63 3.90 -24.02
N ALA A 214 25.45 3.58 -23.02
CA ALA A 214 26.72 4.27 -22.84
C ALA A 214 27.75 3.80 -23.89
N VAL A 215 28.57 4.74 -24.35
CA VAL A 215 29.77 4.48 -25.15
C VAL A 215 30.99 4.50 -24.21
N PRO A 216 31.92 3.54 -24.33
CA PRO A 216 33.16 3.58 -23.56
C PRO A 216 33.93 4.88 -23.84
N LYS A 217 34.50 5.50 -22.80
CA LYS A 217 35.42 6.63 -22.98
C LYS A 217 36.64 6.16 -23.78
N SER A 218 36.91 6.75 -24.94
CA SER A 218 38.22 6.67 -25.56
C SER A 218 39.22 7.46 -24.72
N SER A 219 40.45 6.97 -24.59
CA SER A 219 41.53 7.58 -23.79
C SER A 219 41.88 9.03 -24.17
N ASP A 220 41.44 9.53 -25.33
CA ASP A 220 41.79 10.85 -25.87
C ASP A 220 40.65 11.90 -25.85
N SER A 221 39.48 11.63 -25.28
CA SER A 221 38.35 12.58 -25.31
C SER A 221 38.18 13.37 -24.01
N SER A 222 38.37 14.70 -24.06
CA SER A 222 38.08 15.67 -22.98
C SER A 222 36.58 16.00 -22.84
N GLU A 223 35.70 15.20 -23.43
CA GLU A 223 34.26 15.48 -23.42
C GLU A 223 33.63 15.28 -22.03
N PRO A 224 32.70 16.16 -21.62
CA PRO A 224 31.97 16.01 -20.37
C PRO A 224 31.19 14.69 -20.34
N VAL A 225 31.13 14.07 -19.15
CA VAL A 225 30.48 12.77 -18.90
C VAL A 225 29.05 12.70 -19.45
N GLN A 226 28.34 13.83 -19.56
CA GLN A 226 26.96 13.92 -20.06
C GLN A 226 26.75 13.54 -21.54
N ASN A 227 27.80 13.44 -22.36
CA ASN A 227 27.68 13.09 -23.79
C ASN A 227 27.95 11.61 -24.10
N LEU A 228 28.12 10.76 -23.08
CA LEU A 228 28.45 9.34 -23.28
C LEU A 228 27.26 8.47 -23.67
N ASP A 229 26.02 8.97 -23.59
CA ASP A 229 24.85 8.21 -24.01
C ASP A 229 24.59 8.36 -25.52
N GLN A 230 24.70 7.24 -26.22
CA GLN A 230 24.40 7.13 -27.65
C GLN A 230 22.99 6.59 -27.86
N GLU A 231 22.19 7.33 -28.62
CA GLU A 231 20.90 6.87 -29.13
C GLU A 231 21.11 5.75 -30.16
N ILE A 232 20.46 4.61 -29.93
CA ILE A 232 20.49 3.44 -30.82
C ILE A 232 19.25 3.46 -31.72
N TYR A 233 18.07 3.65 -31.11
CA TYR A 233 16.79 3.64 -31.79
C TYR A 233 15.94 4.80 -31.31
N ARG A 234 15.20 5.41 -32.25
CA ARG A 234 14.13 6.38 -31.98
C ARG A 234 12.91 5.97 -32.78
N ILE A 235 11.83 5.61 -32.10
CA ILE A 235 10.59 5.12 -32.71
C ILE A 235 9.46 6.10 -32.39
N LYS A 236 8.82 6.65 -33.42
CA LYS A 236 7.68 7.56 -33.24
C LYS A 236 6.47 6.80 -32.70
N LEU A 237 5.88 7.31 -31.63
CA LEU A 237 4.66 6.79 -31.02
C LEU A 237 3.41 7.44 -31.63
N PRO A 238 2.27 6.73 -31.65
CA PRO A 238 1.04 7.22 -32.28
C PRO A 238 0.35 8.36 -31.50
N GLY A 239 0.76 8.62 -30.26
CA GLY A 239 0.15 9.62 -29.38
C GLY A 239 0.80 9.62 -27.99
N PRO A 240 0.17 10.29 -27.01
CA PRO A 240 0.68 10.30 -25.64
C PRO A 240 0.76 8.88 -25.10
N ALA A 241 1.94 8.52 -24.61
CA ALA A 241 2.23 7.16 -24.20
C ALA A 241 1.59 6.78 -22.87
N ILE A 242 1.40 7.75 -21.96
CA ILE A 242 0.86 7.54 -20.62
C ILE A 242 -0.66 7.61 -20.69
N LEU A 243 -1.33 6.48 -20.48
CA LEU A 243 -2.79 6.39 -20.51
C LEU A 243 -3.38 6.24 -19.10
N GLY A 244 -2.80 5.39 -18.25
CA GLY A 244 -3.22 5.16 -16.86
C GLY A 244 -2.12 5.46 -15.85
N GLU A 245 -1.84 4.47 -14.99
CA GLU A 245 -0.96 4.58 -13.81
C GLU A 245 0.55 4.63 -14.14
N GLY A 246 0.94 4.40 -15.40
CA GLY A 246 2.31 4.60 -15.89
C GLY A 246 3.14 3.32 -15.99
N LYS A 247 3.11 2.41 -14.99
CA LYS A 247 3.90 1.15 -15.03
C LYS A 247 3.64 0.30 -16.29
N PRO A 248 2.38 -0.02 -16.68
CA PRO A 248 2.15 -0.84 -17.87
C PRO A 248 2.57 -0.13 -19.16
N GLU A 249 2.38 1.18 -19.26
CA GLU A 249 2.84 1.97 -20.41
C GLU A 249 4.36 1.98 -20.50
N ASN A 250 5.05 2.11 -19.35
CA ASN A 250 6.50 2.07 -19.22
C ASN A 250 7.07 0.73 -19.74
N GLN A 251 6.49 -0.40 -19.33
CA GLN A 251 6.90 -1.71 -19.86
C GLN A 251 6.58 -1.86 -21.35
N ASN A 252 5.39 -1.44 -21.79
CA ASN A 252 4.92 -1.67 -23.16
C ASN A 252 5.67 -0.84 -24.21
N HIS A 253 6.12 0.38 -23.92
CA HIS A 253 6.91 1.13 -24.90
C HIS A 253 8.35 0.59 -25.03
N ALA A 254 8.88 -0.05 -23.99
CA ALA A 254 10.25 -0.56 -23.95
C ALA A 254 10.38 -2.02 -24.41
N ILE A 255 9.31 -2.81 -24.36
CA ILE A 255 9.33 -4.25 -24.72
C ILE A 255 9.90 -4.52 -26.12
N ILE A 256 9.70 -3.59 -27.07
CA ILE A 256 10.21 -3.68 -28.45
C ILE A 256 11.75 -3.67 -28.52
N PHE A 257 12.42 -3.16 -27.50
CA PHE A 257 13.88 -3.10 -27.42
C PHE A 257 14.51 -4.35 -26.80
N THR A 258 13.72 -5.20 -26.14
CA THR A 258 14.18 -6.48 -25.60
C THR A 258 14.55 -7.47 -26.72
N ARG A 259 15.41 -8.44 -26.44
CA ARG A 259 15.92 -9.48 -27.38
C ARG A 259 15.87 -10.89 -26.77
N GLY A 260 16.12 -11.91 -27.59
CA GLY A 260 16.07 -13.32 -27.17
C GLY A 260 14.65 -13.91 -27.11
N GLU A 261 14.57 -15.18 -26.74
CA GLU A 261 13.35 -15.97 -26.62
C GLU A 261 12.66 -15.79 -25.26
N GLY A 262 13.45 -15.61 -24.18
CA GLY A 262 12.94 -15.33 -22.85
C GLY A 262 12.85 -13.84 -22.54
N LEU A 263 11.85 -13.43 -21.75
CA LEU A 263 11.75 -12.09 -21.19
C LEU A 263 11.41 -12.17 -19.70
N GLN A 264 12.35 -11.84 -18.84
CA GLN A 264 12.10 -11.71 -17.40
C GLN A 264 11.62 -10.30 -17.08
N THR A 265 10.48 -10.20 -16.41
CA THR A 265 9.97 -8.91 -15.91
C THR A 265 10.36 -8.74 -14.45
N ILE A 266 11.05 -7.65 -14.14
CA ILE A 266 11.57 -7.36 -12.81
C ILE A 266 11.01 -6.04 -12.32
N ASP A 267 10.53 -5.99 -11.09
CA ASP A 267 10.14 -4.74 -10.44
C ASP A 267 11.37 -3.97 -9.94
N MET A 268 11.28 -2.64 -9.87
CA MET A 268 12.38 -1.78 -9.45
C MET A 268 12.96 -2.07 -8.04
N ASN A 269 12.23 -2.78 -7.18
CA ASN A 269 12.67 -3.14 -5.82
C ASN A 269 13.10 -4.60 -5.67
N GLN A 270 13.33 -5.31 -6.78
CA GLN A 270 13.83 -6.67 -6.74
C GLN A 270 15.36 -6.72 -6.86
N ASP A 271 15.97 -7.72 -6.25
CA ASP A 271 17.41 -7.95 -6.26
C ASP A 271 17.67 -9.40 -6.67
N ASN A 272 18.86 -9.68 -7.21
CA ASN A 272 19.25 -11.04 -7.53
C ASN A 272 20.65 -11.31 -6.97
N TYR A 273 20.97 -12.59 -6.80
CA TYR A 273 22.24 -13.03 -6.25
C TYR A 273 23.00 -13.87 -7.25
N MET A 274 24.32 -13.93 -7.11
CA MET A 274 25.19 -14.65 -8.04
C MET A 274 24.82 -16.15 -8.10
N GLU A 275 24.56 -16.76 -6.95
CA GLU A 275 24.16 -18.16 -6.83
C GLU A 275 22.83 -18.48 -7.52
N GLU A 276 21.90 -17.52 -7.55
CA GLU A 276 20.62 -17.65 -8.24
C GLU A 276 20.79 -17.42 -9.75
N ALA A 277 21.64 -16.46 -10.13
CA ALA A 277 21.98 -16.16 -11.51
C ALA A 277 22.56 -17.36 -12.27
N LEU A 278 23.37 -18.20 -11.60
CA LEU A 278 23.93 -19.44 -12.16
C LEU A 278 22.86 -20.42 -12.65
N LYS A 279 21.63 -20.37 -12.11
CA LYS A 279 20.55 -21.34 -12.38
C LYS A 279 19.67 -20.95 -13.57
N MET A 280 19.85 -19.75 -14.14
CA MET A 280 19.00 -19.24 -15.23
C MET A 280 19.03 -20.15 -16.48
N ARG A 281 20.19 -20.76 -16.78
CA ARG A 281 20.31 -21.72 -17.91
C ARG A 281 19.40 -22.93 -17.73
N ASN A 282 19.30 -23.46 -16.51
CA ASN A 282 18.42 -24.57 -16.17
C ASN A 282 16.95 -24.13 -16.25
N LEU A 283 16.62 -22.96 -15.72
CA LEU A 283 15.27 -22.41 -15.75
C LEU A 283 14.73 -22.27 -17.17
N LEU A 284 15.50 -21.69 -18.09
CA LEU A 284 15.04 -21.49 -19.47
C LEU A 284 14.74 -22.80 -20.20
N GLN A 285 15.33 -23.94 -19.78
CA GLN A 285 14.98 -25.25 -20.34
C GLN A 285 13.57 -25.71 -19.97
N GLU A 286 12.94 -25.16 -18.92
CA GLU A 286 11.57 -25.50 -18.56
C GLU A 286 10.58 -25.10 -19.68
N PHE A 287 10.88 -24.06 -20.49
CA PHE A 287 10.10 -23.74 -21.68
C PHE A 287 10.04 -24.88 -22.71
N LEU A 288 11.06 -25.76 -22.72
CA LEU A 288 11.18 -26.88 -23.64
C LEU A 288 10.62 -28.19 -23.06
N LYS A 289 9.97 -28.15 -21.89
CA LYS A 289 9.37 -29.31 -21.23
C LYS A 289 7.86 -29.17 -21.09
N LYS A 290 7.14 -30.24 -21.45
CA LYS A 290 5.68 -30.33 -21.26
C LYS A 290 5.36 -30.89 -19.87
N HIS A 291 5.25 -30.01 -18.87
CA HIS A 291 4.99 -30.43 -17.49
C HIS A 291 3.62 -31.09 -17.27
N ASP A 292 2.63 -30.77 -18.10
CA ASP A 292 1.30 -31.38 -18.10
C ASP A 292 1.15 -32.49 -19.18
N GLY A 293 2.24 -32.81 -19.89
CA GLY A 293 2.26 -33.73 -21.03
C GLY A 293 1.70 -33.16 -22.33
N VAL A 294 1.08 -31.96 -22.32
CA VAL A 294 0.35 -31.41 -23.46
C VAL A 294 1.01 -30.16 -24.01
N ARG A 295 1.28 -29.17 -23.14
CA ARG A 295 1.63 -27.80 -23.52
C ARG A 295 2.97 -27.36 -22.96
N TYR A 296 3.71 -26.62 -23.77
CA TYR A 296 4.89 -25.90 -23.30
C TYR A 296 4.47 -24.70 -22.43
N PRO A 297 5.23 -24.39 -21.37
CA PRO A 297 5.02 -23.18 -20.59
C PRO A 297 5.11 -21.94 -21.48
N SER A 298 4.30 -20.95 -21.16
CA SER A 298 4.37 -19.60 -21.73
C SER A 298 4.90 -18.60 -20.71
N ILE A 299 4.79 -18.93 -19.41
CA ILE A 299 5.31 -18.15 -18.30
C ILE A 299 5.89 -19.13 -17.28
N LEU A 300 7.16 -18.93 -16.91
CA LEU A 300 7.84 -19.65 -15.85
C LEU A 300 7.79 -18.80 -14.59
N GLY A 301 7.04 -19.28 -13.61
CA GLY A 301 6.87 -18.60 -12.33
C GLY A 301 8.02 -18.81 -11.37
N LEU A 302 8.49 -17.74 -10.72
CA LEU A 302 9.58 -17.83 -9.75
C LEU A 302 9.14 -17.52 -8.32
N ARG A 303 9.89 -18.07 -7.36
CA ARG A 303 9.77 -17.73 -5.94
C ARG A 303 10.38 -16.35 -5.68
N GLU A 304 9.76 -15.58 -4.79
CA GLU A 304 10.34 -14.38 -4.21
C GLU A 304 10.78 -14.64 -2.77
N HIS A 305 11.83 -13.97 -2.30
CA HIS A 305 12.14 -13.90 -0.87
C HIS A 305 12.20 -12.44 -0.41
N ILE A 306 11.56 -12.17 0.73
CA ILE A 306 11.42 -10.82 1.26
C ILE A 306 12.59 -10.50 2.18
N PHE A 307 13.49 -9.61 1.75
CA PHE A 307 14.70 -9.28 2.53
C PHE A 307 14.50 -8.15 3.55
N THR A 308 13.32 -7.51 3.61
CA THR A 308 13.00 -6.44 4.57
C THR A 308 12.23 -6.92 5.81
N GLY A 309 11.97 -8.23 5.94
CA GLY A 309 11.11 -8.80 6.98
C GLY A 309 11.61 -8.68 8.42
N SER A 310 12.91 -8.43 8.65
CA SER A 310 13.53 -8.34 9.98
C SER A 310 13.42 -6.96 10.65
N VAL A 311 12.84 -5.98 9.97
CA VAL A 311 12.84 -4.56 10.39
C VAL A 311 11.84 -4.27 11.51
N SER A 312 10.61 -4.79 11.42
CA SER A 312 9.51 -4.53 12.36
C SER A 312 8.59 -5.74 12.48
N SER A 313 7.75 -5.79 13.53
CA SER A 313 6.70 -6.82 13.64
C SER A 313 5.75 -6.82 12.43
N LEU A 314 5.39 -5.64 11.91
CA LEU A 314 4.58 -5.52 10.70
C LEU A 314 5.28 -6.09 9.46
N ALA A 315 6.56 -5.76 9.28
CA ALA A 315 7.36 -6.31 8.19
C ALA A 315 7.46 -7.83 8.30
N TRP A 316 7.59 -8.36 9.53
CA TRP A 316 7.60 -9.79 9.80
C TRP A 316 6.28 -10.48 9.43
N PHE A 317 5.13 -9.90 9.83
CA PHE A 317 3.81 -10.46 9.50
C PHE A 317 3.57 -10.51 8.00
N MET A 318 3.89 -9.42 7.30
CA MET A 318 3.75 -9.34 5.85
C MET A 318 4.71 -10.28 5.14
N SER A 319 5.97 -10.36 5.58
CA SER A 319 6.97 -11.26 5.03
C SER A 319 6.52 -12.73 5.10
N ASN A 320 5.96 -13.16 6.24
CA ASN A 320 5.47 -14.54 6.41
C ASN A 320 4.21 -14.82 5.59
N GLN A 321 3.26 -13.87 5.56
CA GLN A 321 2.07 -13.98 4.71
C GLN A 321 2.45 -14.11 3.23
N GLU A 322 3.39 -13.28 2.77
CA GLU A 322 3.85 -13.28 1.39
C GLU A 322 4.66 -14.51 1.05
N THR A 323 5.58 -14.94 1.93
CA THR A 323 6.31 -16.21 1.77
C THR A 323 5.34 -17.36 1.53
N SER A 324 4.30 -17.47 2.34
CA SER A 324 3.25 -18.50 2.19
C SER A 324 2.52 -18.41 0.83
N PHE A 325 2.30 -17.19 0.33
CA PHE A 325 1.67 -17.00 -0.98
C PHE A 325 2.62 -17.41 -2.12
N VAL A 326 3.87 -16.96 -2.10
CA VAL A 326 4.85 -17.17 -3.18
C VAL A 326 5.45 -18.57 -3.24
N THR A 327 5.18 -19.42 -2.25
CA THR A 327 5.59 -20.83 -2.21
C THR A 327 4.37 -21.77 -2.30
N ILE A 328 3.85 -22.29 -1.18
CA ILE A 328 2.76 -23.27 -1.14
C ILE A 328 1.50 -22.78 -1.88
N GLY A 329 1.20 -21.48 -1.81
CA GLY A 329 0.14 -20.84 -2.58
C GLY A 329 0.35 -20.97 -4.09
N GLN A 330 1.46 -20.45 -4.61
CA GLN A 330 1.80 -20.53 -6.04
C GLN A 330 1.94 -21.97 -6.53
N ARG A 331 2.48 -22.87 -5.71
CA ARG A 331 2.59 -24.30 -6.00
C ARG A 331 1.21 -24.90 -6.26
N LEU A 332 0.25 -24.67 -5.36
CA LEU A 332 -1.11 -25.17 -5.49
C LEU A 332 -1.83 -24.56 -6.71
N LEU A 333 -1.66 -23.25 -6.94
CA LEU A 333 -2.22 -22.54 -8.10
C LEU A 333 -1.68 -23.10 -9.43
N ALA A 334 -0.38 -23.44 -9.49
CA ALA A 334 0.25 -23.99 -10.68
C ALA A 334 -0.08 -25.48 -10.89
N ASN A 335 -0.16 -26.26 -9.81
CA ASN A 335 -0.49 -27.68 -9.85
C ASN A 335 -1.05 -28.16 -8.49
N PRO A 336 -2.27 -28.74 -8.42
CA PRO A 336 -3.10 -29.20 -9.54
C PRO A 336 -4.12 -28.18 -10.07
N LEU A 337 -4.24 -26.98 -9.46
CA LEU A 337 -5.38 -26.11 -9.77
C LEU A 337 -5.32 -25.46 -11.16
N LYS A 338 -4.13 -25.31 -11.76
CA LYS A 338 -3.93 -24.75 -13.11
C LYS A 338 -4.59 -23.38 -13.30
N VAL A 339 -4.55 -22.54 -12.26
CA VAL A 339 -5.05 -21.16 -12.23
C VAL A 339 -3.99 -20.18 -11.70
N ARG A 340 -2.71 -20.55 -11.81
CA ARG A 340 -1.61 -19.61 -11.60
C ARG A 340 -1.60 -18.57 -12.72
N PHE A 341 -1.52 -17.30 -12.33
CA PHE A 341 -1.30 -16.17 -13.24
C PHE A 341 0.02 -15.47 -12.91
N HIS A 342 0.31 -14.38 -13.62
CA HIS A 342 1.46 -13.53 -13.34
C HIS A 342 1.10 -12.45 -12.32
N TYR A 343 1.71 -12.46 -11.13
CA TYR A 343 1.34 -11.55 -10.04
C TYR A 343 2.39 -10.44 -9.82
N GLY A 344 3.05 -9.96 -10.88
CA GLY A 344 4.18 -9.01 -10.77
C GLY A 344 5.44 -9.62 -10.14
N HIS A 345 5.49 -10.96 -10.08
CA HIS A 345 6.61 -11.76 -9.63
C HIS A 345 7.74 -11.74 -10.68
N PRO A 346 8.95 -12.22 -10.38
CA PRO A 346 10.11 -12.18 -11.27
C PRO A 346 10.03 -13.28 -12.36
N ASP A 347 8.84 -13.44 -12.92
CA ASP A 347 8.52 -14.48 -13.89
C ASP A 347 9.25 -14.25 -15.22
N VAL A 348 9.57 -15.36 -15.89
CA VAL A 348 10.14 -15.35 -17.23
C VAL A 348 9.06 -15.72 -18.24
N PHE A 349 8.88 -14.90 -19.26
CA PHE A 349 7.88 -15.05 -20.31
C PHE A 349 8.52 -15.65 -21.57
N ASP A 350 7.76 -16.48 -22.29
CA ASP A 350 7.99 -16.69 -23.71
C ASP A 350 7.70 -15.36 -24.40
N ARG A 351 8.78 -14.68 -24.80
CA ARG A 351 8.74 -13.34 -25.36
C ARG A 351 7.99 -13.32 -26.68
N LEU A 352 8.19 -14.32 -27.54
CA LEU A 352 7.56 -14.38 -28.87
C LEU A 352 6.05 -14.57 -28.77
N PHE A 353 5.62 -15.42 -27.83
CA PHE A 353 4.20 -15.58 -27.53
C PHE A 353 3.58 -14.27 -27.07
N HIS A 354 4.17 -13.57 -26.09
CA HIS A 354 3.55 -12.40 -25.46
C HIS A 354 3.61 -11.13 -26.31
N LEU A 355 4.70 -10.88 -27.05
CA LEU A 355 4.83 -9.71 -27.94
C LEU A 355 3.70 -9.63 -28.97
N THR A 356 3.26 -10.77 -29.47
CA THR A 356 2.20 -10.85 -30.50
C THR A 356 0.79 -10.91 -29.90
N ARG A 357 0.66 -10.94 -28.57
CA ARG A 357 -0.61 -11.26 -27.87
C ARG A 357 -1.01 -10.25 -26.79
N GLY A 358 -0.45 -9.06 -26.82
CA GLY A 358 -0.84 -7.95 -25.92
C GLY A 358 0.19 -7.61 -24.85
N GLY A 359 1.41 -8.14 -24.94
CA GLY A 359 2.53 -7.77 -24.08
C GLY A 359 2.53 -8.48 -22.73
N VAL A 360 3.29 -7.92 -21.78
CA VAL A 360 3.51 -8.46 -20.42
C VAL A 360 2.69 -7.73 -19.35
N SER A 361 1.97 -6.68 -19.73
CA SER A 361 1.07 -5.93 -18.84
C SER A 361 0.04 -5.17 -19.65
N LYS A 362 -1.11 -4.85 -19.03
CA LYS A 362 -2.25 -4.25 -19.74
C LYS A 362 -2.51 -2.82 -19.29
N ALA A 363 -2.15 -1.85 -20.12
CA ALA A 363 -2.46 -0.44 -19.90
C ALA A 363 -3.98 -0.16 -19.98
N SER A 364 -4.49 0.67 -19.07
CA SER A 364 -5.88 1.15 -19.08
C SER A 364 -6.00 2.43 -18.26
N ARG A 365 -6.90 3.31 -18.68
CA ARG A 365 -7.24 4.54 -17.95
C ARG A 365 -7.96 4.29 -16.62
N VAL A 366 -8.67 3.16 -16.48
CA VAL A 366 -9.72 3.02 -15.44
C VAL A 366 -9.84 1.63 -14.79
N ILE A 367 -9.41 0.53 -15.43
CA ILE A 367 -9.83 -0.84 -15.03
C ILE A 367 -8.63 -1.79 -14.76
N ASN A 368 -7.38 -1.35 -14.94
CA ASN A 368 -6.22 -2.24 -14.81
C ASN A 368 -5.17 -1.70 -13.82
N LEU A 369 -5.59 -1.40 -12.59
CA LEU A 369 -4.67 -1.04 -11.51
C LEU A 369 -3.74 -2.20 -11.10
N SER A 370 -4.20 -3.45 -11.28
CA SER A 370 -3.37 -4.66 -11.21
C SER A 370 -3.05 -5.14 -12.63
N GLU A 371 -2.21 -4.40 -13.33
CA GLU A 371 -1.90 -4.55 -14.74
C GLU A 371 -1.21 -5.89 -15.09
N ASP A 372 -0.41 -6.42 -14.18
CA ASP A 372 0.47 -7.58 -14.39
C ASP A 372 -0.35 -8.87 -14.57
N ILE A 373 -1.41 -9.05 -13.79
CA ILE A 373 -2.24 -10.28 -13.79
C ILE A 373 -2.94 -10.53 -15.12
N PHE A 374 -3.18 -9.48 -15.90
CA PHE A 374 -3.78 -9.60 -17.21
C PHE A 374 -2.89 -10.32 -18.21
N ALA A 375 -1.57 -10.32 -18.03
CA ALA A 375 -0.68 -11.14 -18.84
C ALA A 375 -0.93 -12.64 -18.59
N GLY A 376 -1.13 -13.02 -17.32
CA GLY A 376 -1.56 -14.37 -16.95
C GLY A 376 -2.92 -14.73 -17.54
N PHE A 377 -3.92 -13.85 -17.42
CA PHE A 377 -5.24 -14.08 -18.04
C PHE A 377 -5.14 -14.25 -19.56
N ASN A 378 -4.37 -13.39 -20.22
CA ASN A 378 -4.15 -13.43 -21.67
C ASN A 378 -3.43 -14.71 -22.12
N SER A 379 -2.47 -15.18 -21.33
CA SER A 379 -1.80 -16.46 -21.55
C SER A 379 -2.81 -17.60 -21.47
N THR A 380 -3.55 -17.73 -20.35
CA THR A 380 -4.52 -18.80 -20.16
C THR A 380 -5.65 -18.79 -21.19
N LEU A 381 -6.19 -17.61 -21.54
CA LEU A 381 -7.23 -17.47 -22.57
C LEU A 381 -6.78 -17.93 -23.97
N ARG A 382 -5.47 -17.88 -24.23
CA ARG A 382 -4.83 -18.31 -25.47
C ARG A 382 -4.14 -19.66 -25.33
N GLU A 383 -4.59 -20.45 -24.35
CA GLU A 383 -4.10 -21.80 -24.09
C GLU A 383 -2.62 -21.89 -23.69
N GLY A 384 -2.03 -20.79 -23.21
CA GLY A 384 -0.73 -20.83 -22.56
C GLY A 384 -0.78 -21.55 -21.21
N ASN A 385 0.34 -22.18 -20.84
CA ASN A 385 0.52 -22.80 -19.54
C ASN A 385 1.43 -21.91 -18.67
N VAL A 386 1.15 -21.86 -17.37
CA VAL A 386 1.88 -21.04 -16.40
C VAL A 386 2.38 -21.95 -15.28
N THR A 387 3.69 -22.12 -15.17
CA THR A 387 4.34 -23.03 -14.20
C THR A 387 4.93 -22.27 -13.02
N HIS A 388 5.42 -22.98 -12.01
CA HIS A 388 6.08 -22.40 -10.83
C HIS A 388 7.29 -23.24 -10.44
N HIS A 389 8.43 -22.58 -10.19
CA HIS A 389 9.73 -23.19 -9.91
C HIS A 389 10.37 -22.52 -8.69
N GLU A 390 10.69 -23.31 -7.67
CA GLU A 390 11.17 -22.82 -6.37
C GLU A 390 12.68 -23.05 -6.14
N TYR A 391 13.38 -23.73 -7.06
CA TYR A 391 14.82 -23.95 -6.95
C TYR A 391 15.66 -22.71 -7.31
N ILE A 392 15.01 -21.68 -7.86
CA ILE A 392 15.55 -20.35 -8.13
C ILE A 392 14.63 -19.31 -7.49
N GLN A 393 15.21 -18.26 -6.96
CA GLN A 393 14.47 -17.18 -6.32
C GLN A 393 15.09 -15.81 -6.60
N VAL A 394 14.30 -14.76 -6.41
CA VAL A 394 14.72 -13.37 -6.55
C VAL A 394 14.29 -12.60 -5.31
N GLY A 395 15.17 -11.72 -4.83
CA GLY A 395 14.90 -10.89 -3.65
C GLY A 395 13.88 -9.81 -3.95
N LYS A 396 13.02 -9.52 -2.98
CA LYS A 396 12.00 -8.47 -3.07
C LYS A 396 12.05 -7.58 -1.84
N GLY A 397 12.22 -6.27 -2.07
CA GLY A 397 12.08 -5.26 -1.04
C GLY A 397 10.61 -4.99 -0.78
N ARG A 398 10.18 -5.00 0.47
CA ARG A 398 8.81 -4.64 0.88
C ARG A 398 8.80 -3.49 1.86
N ASP A 399 7.70 -2.75 1.82
CA ASP A 399 7.44 -1.66 2.74
C ASP A 399 7.26 -2.17 4.18
N VAL A 400 7.73 -1.36 5.15
CA VAL A 400 7.89 -1.79 6.54
C VAL A 400 6.95 -1.07 7.52
N GLY A 401 6.30 0.02 7.07
CA GLY A 401 5.35 0.80 7.87
C GLY A 401 3.88 0.49 7.56
N LEU A 402 3.00 0.67 8.55
CA LEU A 402 1.57 0.37 8.40
C LEU A 402 0.93 1.12 7.22
N ASN A 403 1.24 2.40 7.06
CA ASN A 403 0.65 3.24 6.00
C ASN A 403 1.03 2.75 4.61
N GLN A 404 2.29 2.38 4.40
CA GLN A 404 2.75 1.85 3.12
C GLN A 404 2.13 0.48 2.84
N ILE A 405 2.13 -0.42 3.84
CA ILE A 405 1.53 -1.76 3.72
C ILE A 405 0.02 -1.65 3.39
N SER A 406 -0.71 -0.79 4.11
CA SER A 406 -2.15 -0.61 3.90
C SER A 406 -2.46 -0.03 2.52
N MET A 407 -1.62 0.89 2.01
CA MET A 407 -1.78 1.41 0.64
C MET A 407 -1.45 0.37 -0.43
N PHE A 408 -0.48 -0.50 -0.19
CA PHE A 408 -0.23 -1.65 -1.06
C PHE A 408 -1.43 -2.60 -1.09
N GLU A 409 -2.01 -2.93 0.07
CA GLU A 409 -3.21 -3.76 0.13
C GLU A 409 -4.44 -3.09 -0.50
N ALA A 410 -4.58 -1.76 -0.35
CA ALA A 410 -5.59 -0.97 -1.02
C ALA A 410 -5.46 -1.06 -2.54
N LYS A 411 -4.23 -0.98 -3.08
CA LYS A 411 -3.95 -1.16 -4.52
C LYS A 411 -4.45 -2.53 -4.99
N ILE A 412 -4.10 -3.61 -4.28
CA ILE A 412 -4.53 -4.97 -4.69
C ILE A 412 -6.04 -5.13 -4.58
N ALA A 413 -6.66 -4.61 -3.52
CA ALA A 413 -8.11 -4.70 -3.31
C ALA A 413 -8.90 -3.94 -4.39
N ASN A 414 -8.45 -2.72 -4.73
CA ASN A 414 -8.99 -1.95 -5.85
C ASN A 414 -8.83 -2.72 -7.17
N GLY A 415 -7.63 -3.20 -7.48
CA GLY A 415 -7.38 -3.96 -8.71
C GLY A 415 -8.23 -5.23 -8.82
N ASN A 416 -8.52 -5.92 -7.71
CA ASN A 416 -9.45 -7.05 -7.71
C ASN A 416 -10.92 -6.62 -7.90
N GLY A 417 -11.30 -5.46 -7.39
CA GLY A 417 -12.61 -4.84 -7.67
C GLY A 417 -12.78 -4.58 -9.17
N GLU A 418 -11.76 -4.04 -9.82
CA GLU A 418 -11.75 -3.82 -11.27
C GLU A 418 -11.73 -5.14 -12.07
N GLN A 419 -10.96 -6.14 -11.61
CA GLN A 419 -10.96 -7.49 -12.21
C GLN A 419 -12.34 -8.13 -12.18
N THR A 420 -13.10 -7.95 -11.09
CA THR A 420 -14.49 -8.43 -10.97
C THR A 420 -15.39 -7.87 -12.08
N LEU A 421 -15.10 -6.63 -12.52
CA LEU A 421 -15.83 -5.94 -13.59
C LEU A 421 -15.21 -6.16 -14.99
N SER A 422 -14.09 -6.90 -15.08
CA SER A 422 -13.31 -7.02 -16.30
C SER A 422 -13.90 -8.06 -17.27
N ARG A 423 -13.71 -7.80 -18.58
CA ARG A 423 -14.05 -8.76 -19.63
C ARG A 423 -13.16 -10.01 -19.61
N ASP A 424 -11.96 -9.91 -19.05
CA ASP A 424 -10.99 -11.00 -19.02
C ASP A 424 -11.44 -12.09 -18.05
N ILE A 425 -11.87 -11.73 -16.84
CA ILE A 425 -12.49 -12.66 -15.87
C ILE A 425 -13.78 -13.28 -16.44
N TYR A 426 -14.63 -12.47 -17.09
CA TYR A 426 -15.84 -12.99 -17.75
C TYR A 426 -15.50 -14.07 -18.79
N ARG A 427 -14.49 -13.84 -19.63
CA ARG A 427 -14.05 -14.82 -20.66
C ARG A 427 -13.39 -16.06 -20.05
N LEU A 428 -12.59 -15.89 -19.00
CA LEU A 428 -11.99 -17.03 -18.28
C LEU A 428 -13.07 -17.92 -17.67
N GLY A 429 -14.07 -17.33 -17.03
CA GLY A 429 -15.19 -18.07 -16.45
C GLY A 429 -15.96 -18.93 -17.46
N HIS A 430 -16.06 -18.50 -18.73
CA HIS A 430 -16.72 -19.29 -19.79
C HIS A 430 -15.82 -20.39 -20.38
N ARG A 431 -14.51 -20.35 -20.15
CA ARG A 431 -13.54 -21.32 -20.70
C ARG A 431 -13.01 -22.31 -19.68
N PHE A 432 -13.12 -22.00 -18.39
CA PHE A 432 -12.75 -22.93 -17.33
C PHE A 432 -13.80 -24.02 -17.16
N ASP A 433 -13.33 -25.24 -16.84
CA ASP A 433 -14.20 -26.25 -16.26
C ASP A 433 -14.61 -25.85 -14.83
N PHE A 434 -15.54 -26.59 -14.26
CA PHE A 434 -16.09 -26.31 -12.94
C PHE A 434 -15.01 -26.15 -11.85
N PHE A 435 -14.00 -27.02 -11.83
CA PHE A 435 -12.96 -26.99 -10.80
C PHE A 435 -12.04 -25.78 -10.97
N ARG A 436 -11.56 -25.52 -12.18
CA ARG A 436 -10.73 -24.33 -12.46
C ARG A 436 -11.51 -23.04 -12.23
N MET A 437 -12.80 -23.00 -12.56
CA MET A 437 -13.65 -21.85 -12.29
C MET A 437 -13.77 -21.60 -10.78
N LEU A 438 -14.02 -22.65 -10.00
CA LEU A 438 -14.11 -22.56 -8.54
C LEU A 438 -12.78 -22.13 -7.92
N SER A 439 -11.67 -22.70 -8.40
CA SER A 439 -10.32 -22.34 -7.96
C SER A 439 -10.01 -20.88 -8.29
N CYS A 440 -10.27 -20.44 -9.53
CA CYS A 440 -10.07 -19.05 -9.93
C CYS A 440 -10.92 -18.11 -9.07
N TYR A 441 -12.20 -18.44 -8.83
CA TYR A 441 -13.06 -17.64 -7.96
C TYR A 441 -12.45 -17.48 -6.56
N PHE A 442 -12.16 -18.56 -5.85
CA PHE A 442 -11.68 -18.47 -4.46
C PHE A 442 -10.28 -17.88 -4.31
N THR A 443 -9.44 -17.97 -5.33
CA THR A 443 -8.05 -17.50 -5.28
C THR A 443 -7.86 -16.08 -5.82
N THR A 444 -8.86 -15.53 -6.50
CA THR A 444 -8.85 -14.15 -7.04
C THR A 444 -10.01 -13.34 -6.48
N VAL A 445 -11.03 -13.05 -7.29
CA VAL A 445 -12.15 -12.14 -6.98
C VAL A 445 -13.00 -12.59 -5.78
N GLY A 446 -13.19 -13.89 -5.60
CA GLY A 446 -14.01 -14.48 -4.54
C GLY A 446 -13.43 -14.31 -3.14
N PHE A 447 -12.11 -14.23 -2.99
CA PHE A 447 -11.46 -13.92 -1.71
C PHE A 447 -11.86 -12.53 -1.20
N TYR A 448 -11.78 -11.51 -2.07
CA TYR A 448 -12.14 -10.13 -1.74
C TYR A 448 -13.66 -9.95 -1.59
N PHE A 449 -14.44 -10.64 -2.43
CA PHE A 449 -15.90 -10.66 -2.30
C PHE A 449 -16.34 -11.27 -0.96
N SER A 450 -15.77 -12.42 -0.57
CA SER A 450 -16.08 -13.08 0.71
C SER A 450 -15.67 -12.22 1.90
N THR A 451 -14.54 -11.51 1.80
CA THR A 451 -14.09 -10.52 2.78
C THR A 451 -15.10 -9.38 2.94
N LEU A 452 -15.58 -8.81 1.83
CA LEU A 452 -16.62 -7.79 1.83
C LEU A 452 -17.92 -8.30 2.47
N VAL A 453 -18.40 -9.47 2.08
CA VAL A 453 -19.62 -10.08 2.63
C VAL A 453 -19.47 -10.35 4.13
N THR A 454 -18.29 -10.75 4.59
CA THR A 454 -18.01 -10.97 6.01
C THR A 454 -18.23 -9.69 6.82
N VAL A 455 -17.65 -8.57 6.38
CA VAL A 455 -17.83 -7.27 7.06
C VAL A 455 -19.27 -6.79 6.95
N LEU A 456 -19.91 -6.92 5.78
CA LEU A 456 -21.33 -6.56 5.62
C LEU A 456 -22.23 -7.37 6.56
N THR A 457 -21.93 -8.64 6.78
CA THR A 457 -22.67 -9.50 7.72
C THR A 457 -22.56 -8.98 9.15
N VAL A 458 -21.41 -8.45 9.57
CA VAL A 458 -21.27 -7.80 10.89
C VAL A 458 -22.20 -6.58 11.01
N TYR A 459 -22.29 -5.75 9.97
CA TYR A 459 -23.21 -4.61 9.95
C TYR A 459 -24.68 -5.05 9.98
N VAL A 460 -25.06 -6.00 9.12
CA VAL A 460 -26.43 -6.55 9.08
C VAL A 460 -26.78 -7.18 10.42
N PHE A 461 -25.85 -7.90 11.04
CA PHE A 461 -26.03 -8.49 12.36
C PHE A 461 -26.25 -7.42 13.43
N LEU A 462 -25.40 -6.38 13.50
CA LEU A 462 -25.52 -5.32 14.50
C LEU A 462 -26.79 -4.50 14.36
N TYR A 463 -27.10 -4.04 13.13
CA TYR A 463 -28.34 -3.31 12.87
C TYR A 463 -29.57 -4.18 13.07
N GLY A 464 -29.55 -5.43 12.58
CA GLY A 464 -30.63 -6.39 12.76
C GLY A 464 -30.91 -6.65 14.24
N ARG A 465 -29.86 -6.89 15.04
CA ARG A 465 -29.97 -7.04 16.49
C ARG A 465 -30.54 -5.80 17.15
N LEU A 466 -30.01 -4.63 16.81
CA LEU A 466 -30.53 -3.39 17.35
C LEU A 466 -32.03 -3.23 17.05
N TYR A 467 -32.48 -3.52 15.82
CA TYR A 467 -33.89 -3.42 15.47
C TYR A 467 -34.77 -4.45 16.19
N LEU A 468 -34.25 -5.65 16.49
CA LEU A 468 -34.94 -6.63 17.33
C LEU A 468 -35.11 -6.14 18.77
N VAL A 469 -34.07 -5.51 19.35
CA VAL A 469 -34.17 -4.86 20.68
C VAL A 469 -35.20 -3.74 20.65
N LEU A 470 -35.06 -2.81 19.69
CA LEU A 470 -35.89 -1.60 19.64
C LEU A 470 -37.36 -1.89 19.30
N SER A 471 -37.66 -3.00 18.61
CA SER A 471 -39.05 -3.41 18.35
C SER A 471 -39.71 -4.09 19.54
N GLY A 472 -38.96 -4.49 20.57
CA GLY A 472 -39.45 -5.33 21.67
C GLY A 472 -39.58 -6.82 21.29
N LEU A 473 -39.35 -7.18 20.03
CA LEU A 473 -39.43 -8.58 19.57
C LEU A 473 -38.37 -9.45 20.26
N GLU A 474 -37.18 -8.92 20.55
CA GLU A 474 -36.17 -9.66 21.32
C GLU A 474 -36.65 -10.00 22.74
N GLN A 475 -37.44 -9.11 23.36
CA GLN A 475 -38.04 -9.39 24.67
C GLN A 475 -39.09 -10.50 24.58
N GLU A 476 -39.94 -10.51 23.56
CA GLU A 476 -40.94 -11.57 23.36
C GLU A 476 -40.28 -12.92 23.02
N LEU A 477 -39.30 -12.94 22.10
CA LEU A 477 -38.51 -14.14 21.78
C LEU A 477 -37.75 -14.69 22.98
N SER A 478 -37.45 -13.85 23.98
CA SER A 478 -36.77 -14.27 25.21
C SER A 478 -37.66 -15.03 26.19
N GLN A 479 -38.97 -14.86 26.08
CA GLN A 479 -39.96 -15.54 26.93
C GLN A 479 -40.23 -16.97 26.45
N GLU A 480 -39.90 -17.28 25.18
CA GLU A 480 -40.07 -18.60 24.58
C GLU A 480 -38.93 -19.58 24.94
N PRO A 481 -39.21 -20.66 25.71
CA PRO A 481 -38.18 -21.60 26.17
C PRO A 481 -37.42 -22.30 25.05
N ALA A 482 -38.11 -22.60 23.94
CA ALA A 482 -37.54 -23.29 22.77
C ALA A 482 -36.42 -22.50 22.09
N ILE A 483 -36.42 -21.17 22.21
CA ILE A 483 -35.41 -20.28 21.61
C ILE A 483 -34.32 -19.96 22.65
N ARG A 484 -34.72 -19.72 23.91
CA ARG A 484 -33.82 -19.40 25.03
C ARG A 484 -32.76 -20.50 25.26
N ASP A 485 -33.17 -21.76 25.26
CA ASP A 485 -32.31 -22.91 25.58
C ASP A 485 -31.75 -23.64 24.34
N ASN A 486 -31.72 -22.98 23.18
CA ASN A 486 -31.20 -23.56 21.94
C ASN A 486 -29.65 -23.67 21.99
N LYS A 487 -29.18 -24.70 22.67
CA LYS A 487 -27.77 -25.07 22.81
C LYS A 487 -27.07 -25.28 21.45
N PRO A 488 -27.69 -25.93 20.44
CA PRO A 488 -27.11 -26.01 19.09
C PRO A 488 -26.81 -24.64 18.47
N LEU A 489 -27.73 -23.68 18.59
CA LEU A 489 -27.52 -22.32 18.08
C LEU A 489 -26.39 -21.59 18.82
N GLN A 490 -26.28 -21.78 20.14
CA GLN A 490 -25.19 -21.21 20.93
C GLN A 490 -23.83 -21.79 20.53
N VAL A 491 -23.75 -23.12 20.33
CA VAL A 491 -22.53 -23.79 19.88
C VAL A 491 -22.16 -23.38 18.45
N ALA A 492 -23.13 -23.28 17.54
CA ALA A 492 -22.89 -22.80 16.17
C ALA A 492 -22.28 -21.38 16.17
N LEU A 493 -22.87 -20.45 16.92
CA LEU A 493 -22.36 -19.08 17.02
C LEU A 493 -20.99 -18.99 17.71
N ALA A 494 -20.76 -19.76 18.78
CA ALA A 494 -19.47 -19.80 19.47
C ALA A 494 -18.37 -20.42 18.60
N SER A 495 -18.67 -21.50 17.87
CA SER A 495 -17.74 -22.14 16.93
C SER A 495 -17.37 -21.20 15.77
N GLN A 496 -18.35 -20.45 15.27
CA GLN A 496 -18.13 -19.42 14.27
C GLN A 496 -17.18 -18.33 14.80
N SER A 497 -17.42 -17.78 15.99
CA SER A 497 -16.53 -16.78 16.59
C SER A 497 -15.10 -17.29 16.78
N PHE A 498 -14.91 -18.54 17.23
CA PHE A 498 -13.57 -19.11 17.45
C PHE A 498 -12.81 -19.34 16.13
N VAL A 499 -13.49 -19.89 15.12
CA VAL A 499 -12.91 -20.16 13.80
C VAL A 499 -12.61 -18.86 13.03
N GLN A 500 -13.45 -17.83 13.23
CA GLN A 500 -13.40 -16.56 12.51
C GLN A 500 -12.39 -15.54 13.09
N ILE A 501 -11.79 -15.80 14.25
CA ILE A 501 -10.66 -15.00 14.83
C ILE A 501 -9.36 -15.12 14.00
N GLY A 502 -9.39 -15.86 12.88
CA GLY A 502 -8.29 -15.91 11.90
C GLY A 502 -7.35 -17.09 12.09
N LEU A 503 -7.66 -18.01 13.01
CA LEU A 503 -6.87 -19.22 13.28
C LEU A 503 -6.73 -20.11 12.03
N LEU A 504 -7.83 -20.29 11.26
CA LEU A 504 -7.77 -21.00 9.98
C LEU A 504 -7.03 -20.22 8.88
N MET A 505 -7.12 -18.88 8.89
CA MET A 505 -6.40 -18.05 7.92
C MET A 505 -4.88 -18.06 8.17
N ALA A 506 -4.46 -18.32 9.40
CA ALA A 506 -3.05 -18.46 9.77
C ALA A 506 -2.47 -19.87 9.48
N LEU A 507 -3.32 -20.86 9.19
CA LEU A 507 -2.88 -22.24 8.98
C LEU A 507 -1.89 -22.41 7.82
N PRO A 508 -2.10 -21.84 6.62
CA PRO A 508 -1.14 -21.97 5.53
C PRO A 508 0.26 -21.47 5.91
N MET A 509 0.32 -20.37 6.65
CA MET A 509 1.56 -19.79 7.15
C MET A 509 2.23 -20.68 8.20
N LEU A 510 1.47 -21.26 9.13
CA LEU A 510 2.02 -22.19 10.12
C LEU A 510 2.55 -23.46 9.46
N MET A 511 1.87 -23.96 8.42
CA MET A 511 2.35 -25.08 7.61
C MET A 511 3.63 -24.74 6.85
N GLU A 512 3.70 -23.56 6.22
CA GLU A 512 4.89 -23.13 5.48
C GLU A 512 6.11 -23.01 6.40
N ILE A 513 5.99 -22.31 7.53
CA ILE A 513 7.07 -22.20 8.52
C ILE A 513 7.43 -23.59 9.07
N GLY A 514 6.42 -24.46 9.26
CA GLY A 514 6.62 -25.83 9.72
C GLY A 514 7.44 -26.67 8.74
N LEU A 515 7.22 -26.51 7.44
CA LEU A 515 7.94 -27.21 6.37
C LEU A 515 9.35 -26.65 6.16
N GLU A 516 9.54 -25.33 6.25
CA GLU A 516 10.85 -24.70 6.01
C GLU A 516 11.78 -24.73 7.23
N LYS A 517 11.25 -24.50 8.44
CA LYS A 517 12.04 -24.31 9.67
C LYS A 517 11.73 -25.32 10.78
N GLY A 518 10.80 -26.24 10.54
CA GLY A 518 10.35 -27.25 11.50
C GLY A 518 9.16 -26.80 12.36
N PHE A 519 8.31 -27.75 12.74
CA PHE A 519 7.06 -27.50 13.47
C PHE A 519 7.22 -26.86 14.85
N ARG A 520 8.32 -27.14 15.57
CA ARG A 520 8.60 -26.50 16.86
C ARG A 520 8.83 -25.00 16.69
N THR A 521 9.62 -24.63 15.69
CA THR A 521 9.89 -23.23 15.33
C THR A 521 8.60 -22.57 14.88
N ALA A 522 7.80 -23.24 14.05
CA ALA A 522 6.50 -22.73 13.60
C ALA A 522 5.54 -22.42 14.75
N LEU A 523 5.43 -23.31 15.74
CA LEU A 523 4.60 -23.06 16.92
C LEU A 523 5.12 -21.88 17.75
N SER A 524 6.44 -21.79 17.96
CA SER A 524 7.07 -20.68 18.68
C SER A 524 6.88 -19.34 17.96
N GLU A 525 7.11 -19.29 16.64
CA GLU A 525 6.91 -18.10 15.81
C GLU A 525 5.43 -17.71 15.79
N PHE A 526 4.50 -18.67 15.70
CA PHE A 526 3.07 -18.39 15.76
C PHE A 526 2.65 -17.73 17.09
N VAL A 527 3.10 -18.27 18.22
CA VAL A 527 2.83 -17.68 19.55
C VAL A 527 3.41 -16.28 19.65
N LEU A 528 4.64 -16.08 19.17
CA LEU A 528 5.29 -14.77 19.16
C LEU A 528 4.54 -13.76 18.30
N MET A 529 4.02 -14.16 17.13
CA MET A 529 3.18 -13.30 16.29
C MET A 529 1.89 -12.89 17.00
N GLN A 530 1.25 -13.78 17.77
CA GLN A 530 0.06 -13.42 18.56
C GLN A 530 0.38 -12.38 19.62
N LEU A 531 1.50 -12.55 20.35
CA LEU A 531 1.96 -11.61 21.36
C LEU A 531 2.33 -10.24 20.78
N GLN A 532 2.85 -10.21 19.54
CA GLN A 532 3.15 -8.98 18.79
C GLN A 532 1.93 -8.35 18.11
N LEU A 533 0.71 -8.78 18.46
CA LEU A 533 -0.55 -8.22 17.97
C LEU A 533 -0.85 -8.46 16.47
N ALA A 534 -0.41 -9.58 15.91
CA ALA A 534 -0.81 -9.99 14.55
C ALA A 534 -2.34 -9.99 14.33
N PRO A 535 -3.21 -10.41 15.27
CA PRO A 535 -4.66 -10.31 15.10
C PRO A 535 -5.19 -8.89 14.89
N VAL A 536 -4.57 -7.89 15.54
CA VAL A 536 -4.91 -6.47 15.35
C VAL A 536 -4.52 -6.03 13.94
N PHE A 537 -3.32 -6.39 13.49
CA PHE A 537 -2.88 -6.06 12.13
C PHE A 537 -3.78 -6.68 11.05
N PHE A 538 -4.05 -7.99 11.11
CA PHE A 538 -4.86 -8.66 10.09
C PHE A 538 -6.34 -8.24 10.11
N THR A 539 -6.90 -7.93 11.28
CA THR A 539 -8.27 -7.38 11.39
C THR A 539 -8.35 -5.95 10.84
N PHE A 540 -7.29 -5.15 11.00
CA PHE A 540 -7.18 -3.84 10.36
C PHE A 540 -7.09 -3.98 8.83
N SER A 541 -6.20 -4.84 8.33
CA SER A 541 -6.06 -5.18 6.90
C SER A 541 -7.38 -5.60 6.25
N LEU A 542 -8.22 -6.36 6.95
CA LEU A 542 -9.55 -6.74 6.49
C LEU A 542 -10.44 -5.52 6.17
N GLY A 543 -10.34 -4.47 6.98
CA GLY A 543 -11.04 -3.19 6.79
C GLY A 543 -10.58 -2.47 5.51
N THR A 544 -9.27 -2.40 5.30
CA THR A 544 -8.66 -1.87 4.06
C THR A 544 -9.19 -2.62 2.84
N LYS A 545 -9.02 -3.94 2.80
CA LYS A 545 -9.44 -4.80 1.67
C LYS A 545 -10.91 -4.60 1.34
N THR A 546 -11.77 -4.62 2.37
CA THR A 546 -13.21 -4.43 2.23
C THR A 546 -13.58 -3.06 1.68
N HIS A 547 -12.99 -1.98 2.24
CA HIS A 547 -13.33 -0.62 1.83
C HIS A 547 -13.01 -0.36 0.36
N TYR A 548 -11.78 -0.66 -0.04
CA TYR A 548 -11.27 -0.36 -1.38
C TYR A 548 -11.90 -1.28 -2.44
N TYR A 549 -12.08 -2.57 -2.15
CA TYR A 549 -12.81 -3.49 -3.04
C TYR A 549 -14.27 -3.04 -3.24
N GLY A 550 -15.00 -2.77 -2.16
CA GLY A 550 -16.41 -2.35 -2.23
C GLY A 550 -16.61 -1.01 -2.92
N ARG A 551 -15.74 -0.02 -2.64
CA ARG A 551 -15.77 1.30 -3.30
C ARG A 551 -15.58 1.17 -4.81
N THR A 552 -14.61 0.37 -5.22
CA THR A 552 -14.34 0.12 -6.65
C THR A 552 -15.51 -0.57 -7.34
N LEU A 553 -16.16 -1.52 -6.67
CA LEU A 553 -17.32 -2.22 -7.23
C LEU A 553 -18.53 -1.28 -7.46
N LEU A 554 -18.77 -0.33 -6.55
CA LEU A 554 -19.91 0.58 -6.62
C LEU A 554 -19.67 1.77 -7.56
N HIS A 555 -18.45 2.31 -7.57
CA HIS A 555 -18.16 3.61 -8.19
C HIS A 555 -17.10 3.54 -9.29
N GLY A 556 -16.24 2.52 -9.30
CA GLY A 556 -15.09 2.44 -10.19
C GLY A 556 -14.04 3.53 -9.93
N GLY A 557 -13.12 3.71 -10.87
CA GLY A 557 -12.16 4.82 -10.87
C GLY A 557 -11.12 4.74 -9.76
N ALA A 558 -10.60 3.55 -9.45
CA ALA A 558 -9.56 3.42 -8.45
C ALA A 558 -8.26 4.07 -8.95
N LYS A 559 -7.61 4.85 -8.09
CA LYS A 559 -6.31 5.47 -8.34
C LYS A 559 -5.31 4.94 -7.33
N TYR A 560 -4.07 4.69 -7.78
CA TYR A 560 -2.99 4.40 -6.84
C TYR A 560 -2.61 5.69 -6.09
N ARG A 561 -2.44 5.63 -4.77
CA ARG A 561 -1.78 6.70 -4.01
C ARG A 561 -0.42 6.18 -3.54
N ALA A 562 0.66 6.78 -4.05
CA ALA A 562 2.01 6.41 -3.65
C ALA A 562 2.39 7.06 -2.32
N THR A 563 3.02 6.30 -1.41
CA THR A 563 3.51 6.79 -0.10
C THR A 563 5.04 6.76 0.02
N GLY A 564 5.75 6.59 -1.10
CA GLY A 564 7.22 6.45 -1.13
C GLY A 564 7.74 5.11 -0.58
N ARG A 565 8.99 4.77 -0.88
CA ARG A 565 9.68 3.52 -0.47
C ARG A 565 10.86 3.85 0.46
N GLY A 566 10.59 3.99 1.76
CA GLY A 566 11.59 4.31 2.78
C GLY A 566 12.15 3.08 3.50
N PHE A 567 13.36 3.21 4.07
CA PHE A 567 14.05 2.17 4.85
C PHE A 567 13.59 2.07 6.30
N VAL A 568 13.13 3.18 6.86
CA VAL A 568 12.87 3.35 8.28
C VAL A 568 11.39 3.52 8.48
N VAL A 569 10.82 2.84 9.48
CA VAL A 569 9.46 3.14 9.92
C VAL A 569 9.51 4.51 10.58
N PHE A 570 8.96 5.52 9.92
CA PHE A 570 8.86 6.87 10.46
C PHE A 570 7.58 7.05 11.26
N HIS A 571 7.63 7.95 12.23
CA HIS A 571 6.44 8.44 12.90
C HIS A 571 5.51 9.12 11.90
N ALA A 572 4.28 8.62 11.77
CA ALA A 572 3.24 9.24 10.96
C ALA A 572 2.38 10.18 11.82
N LYS A 573 2.20 11.42 11.36
CA LYS A 573 1.46 12.44 12.10
C LYS A 573 -0.03 12.11 12.18
N PHE A 574 -0.72 12.67 13.17
CA PHE A 574 -2.18 12.57 13.29
C PHE A 574 -2.93 12.98 12.00
N ALA A 575 -2.51 14.06 11.33
CA ALA A 575 -3.10 14.48 10.06
C ALA A 575 -2.95 13.43 8.95
N ASP A 576 -1.80 12.75 8.87
CA ASP A 576 -1.52 11.74 7.84
C ASP A 576 -2.37 10.48 8.08
N ASN A 577 -2.34 9.96 9.30
CA ASN A 577 -3.15 8.79 9.68
C ASN A 577 -4.64 9.07 9.52
N TYR A 578 -5.10 10.27 9.89
CA TYR A 578 -6.50 10.64 9.73
C TYR A 578 -6.93 10.70 8.26
N ARG A 579 -6.13 11.31 7.38
CA ARG A 579 -6.43 11.38 5.94
C ARG A 579 -6.47 10.02 5.28
N LEU A 580 -5.59 9.10 5.67
CA LEU A 580 -5.52 7.75 5.11
C LEU A 580 -6.66 6.85 5.60
N TYR A 581 -7.06 6.96 6.88
CA TYR A 581 -7.95 5.99 7.51
C TYR A 581 -9.35 6.49 7.88
N SER A 582 -9.65 7.79 7.73
CA SER A 582 -10.95 8.37 8.10
C SER A 582 -12.13 7.58 7.49
N ARG A 583 -12.18 7.41 6.17
CA ARG A 583 -13.30 6.72 5.47
C ARG A 583 -13.20 5.19 5.49
N SER A 584 -11.98 4.65 5.49
CA SER A 584 -11.77 3.21 5.39
C SER A 584 -12.00 2.50 6.73
N HIS A 585 -11.64 3.14 7.86
CA HIS A 585 -11.66 2.54 9.19
C HIS A 585 -12.37 3.40 10.22
N PHE A 586 -11.97 4.66 10.44
CA PHE A 586 -12.42 5.42 11.62
C PHE A 586 -13.91 5.69 11.64
N VAL A 587 -14.46 6.16 10.52
CA VAL A 587 -15.91 6.33 10.32
C VAL A 587 -16.66 5.04 10.63
N LYS A 588 -16.20 3.92 10.06
CA LYS A 588 -16.84 2.61 10.20
C LYS A 588 -16.73 2.07 11.63
N GLY A 589 -15.58 2.25 12.26
CA GLY A 589 -15.32 1.85 13.65
C GLY A 589 -16.18 2.66 14.63
N ILE A 590 -16.33 3.97 14.42
CA ILE A 590 -17.19 4.83 15.24
C ILE A 590 -18.67 4.46 15.04
N GLU A 591 -19.12 4.17 13.82
CA GLU A 591 -20.48 3.69 13.56
C GLU A 591 -20.76 2.39 14.34
N MET A 592 -19.87 1.41 14.23
CA MET A 592 -19.99 0.15 14.98
C MET A 592 -19.91 0.35 16.50
N MET A 593 -19.06 1.25 16.98
CA MET A 593 -18.97 1.63 18.39
C MET A 593 -20.30 2.19 18.90
N ILE A 594 -20.92 3.11 18.15
CA ILE A 594 -22.23 3.67 18.50
C ILE A 594 -23.28 2.57 18.57
N LEU A 595 -23.32 1.67 17.59
CA LEU A 595 -24.27 0.54 17.58
C LEU A 595 -24.10 -0.37 18.80
N LEU A 596 -22.85 -0.71 19.15
CA LEU A 596 -22.55 -1.54 20.32
C LEU A 596 -22.90 -0.86 21.64
N ILE A 597 -22.62 0.45 21.78
CA ILE A 597 -23.01 1.21 22.98
C ILE A 597 -24.53 1.24 23.12
N VAL A 598 -25.26 1.55 22.04
CA VAL A 598 -26.72 1.59 22.08
C VAL A 598 -27.30 0.20 22.36
N TYR A 599 -26.73 -0.86 21.76
CA TYR A 599 -27.11 -2.24 22.09
C TYR A 599 -26.83 -2.57 23.56
N GLN A 600 -25.74 -2.11 24.15
CA GLN A 600 -25.45 -2.30 25.57
C GLN A 600 -26.43 -1.53 26.49
N ILE A 601 -26.93 -0.38 26.05
CA ILE A 601 -27.89 0.45 26.82
C ILE A 601 -29.30 -0.19 26.83
N PHE A 602 -29.76 -0.70 25.69
CA PHE A 602 -31.14 -1.19 25.53
C PHE A 602 -31.26 -2.72 25.49
N GLY A 603 -30.18 -3.46 25.26
CA GLY A 603 -30.17 -4.91 25.17
C GLY A 603 -30.42 -5.56 26.53
N HIS A 604 -31.40 -6.46 26.60
CA HIS A 604 -31.60 -7.34 27.76
C HIS A 604 -30.76 -8.62 27.60
N THR A 605 -30.06 -9.03 28.67
CA THR A 605 -29.12 -10.17 28.67
C THR A 605 -29.83 -11.50 28.44
N TYR A 606 -30.05 -11.85 27.17
CA TYR A 606 -30.84 -13.00 26.73
C TYR A 606 -30.10 -14.36 26.78
N ARG A 607 -28.77 -14.39 26.91
CA ARG A 607 -27.99 -15.65 26.84
C ARG A 607 -27.12 -15.83 28.07
N SER A 608 -26.60 -17.05 28.28
CA SER A 608 -25.52 -17.25 29.25
C SER A 608 -24.49 -16.15 29.03
N THR A 609 -24.02 -15.52 30.11
CA THR A 609 -23.07 -14.40 30.08
C THR A 609 -21.91 -14.67 29.11
N ILE A 610 -21.50 -15.93 29.00
CA ILE A 610 -20.47 -16.44 28.09
C ILE A 610 -20.83 -16.19 26.61
N ALA A 611 -22.02 -16.55 26.14
CA ALA A 611 -22.38 -16.39 24.72
C ALA A 611 -22.55 -14.92 24.32
N TYR A 612 -23.02 -14.06 25.22
CA TYR A 612 -23.08 -12.62 25.01
C TYR A 612 -21.67 -12.02 24.88
N VAL A 613 -20.78 -12.38 25.82
CA VAL A 613 -19.38 -11.93 25.84
C VAL A 613 -18.63 -12.41 24.60
N LEU A 614 -18.79 -13.67 24.19
CA LEU A 614 -18.09 -14.22 23.01
C LEU A 614 -18.47 -13.52 21.70
N ILE A 615 -19.74 -13.13 21.52
CA ILE A 615 -20.19 -12.43 20.32
C ILE A 615 -19.73 -10.97 20.34
N THR A 616 -20.00 -10.25 21.44
CA THR A 616 -19.71 -8.82 21.55
C THR A 616 -18.21 -8.52 21.65
N ALA A 617 -17.41 -9.40 22.26
CA ALA A 617 -15.96 -9.21 22.38
C ALA A 617 -15.28 -9.17 21.01
N SER A 618 -15.68 -10.02 20.07
CA SER A 618 -15.13 -10.01 18.70
C SER A 618 -15.42 -8.69 17.96
N MET A 619 -16.60 -8.11 18.18
CA MET A 619 -17.01 -6.84 17.56
C MET A 619 -16.31 -5.65 18.22
N TRP A 620 -16.18 -5.65 19.55
CA TRP A 620 -15.40 -4.65 20.27
C TRP A 620 -13.92 -4.72 19.90
N PHE A 621 -13.37 -5.92 19.71
CA PHE A 621 -12.00 -6.11 19.21
C PHE A 621 -11.81 -5.52 17.82
N MET A 622 -12.77 -5.74 16.90
CA MET A 622 -12.77 -5.15 15.56
C MET A 622 -12.85 -3.60 15.62
N VAL A 623 -13.71 -3.04 16.46
CA VAL A 623 -13.82 -1.59 16.70
C VAL A 623 -12.50 -1.02 17.23
N GLY A 624 -11.95 -1.59 18.30
CA GLY A 624 -10.69 -1.14 18.88
C GLY A 624 -9.54 -1.21 17.89
N THR A 625 -9.49 -2.28 17.10
CA THR A 625 -8.49 -2.44 16.04
C THR A 625 -8.62 -1.36 14.96
N TRP A 626 -9.81 -1.14 14.41
CA TRP A 626 -10.02 -0.16 13.35
C TRP A 626 -9.77 1.29 13.78
N LEU A 627 -10.01 1.61 15.05
CA LEU A 627 -9.78 2.95 15.59
C LEU A 627 -8.31 3.18 15.99
N PHE A 628 -7.64 2.17 16.56
CA PHE A 628 -6.37 2.41 17.26
C PHE A 628 -5.14 1.74 16.66
N ALA A 629 -5.27 0.80 15.71
CA ALA A 629 -4.12 0.17 15.06
C ALA A 629 -3.14 1.18 14.41
N PRO A 630 -3.61 2.27 13.75
CA PRO A 630 -2.70 3.29 13.20
C PRO A 630 -1.80 3.96 14.22
N PHE A 631 -2.22 4.10 15.47
CA PHE A 631 -1.39 4.69 16.53
C PHE A 631 -0.54 3.63 17.22
N LEU A 632 -1.08 2.42 17.38
CA LEU A 632 -0.39 1.30 18.01
C LEU A 632 0.83 0.82 17.24
N PHE A 633 0.77 0.79 15.90
CA PHE A 633 1.91 0.42 15.06
C PHE A 633 2.71 1.63 14.55
N ASN A 634 2.46 2.82 15.10
CA ASN A 634 3.23 4.02 14.78
C ASN A 634 4.42 4.16 15.74
N PRO A 635 5.67 4.19 15.27
CA PRO A 635 6.82 4.46 16.12
C PRO A 635 6.58 5.74 16.94
N SER A 636 6.92 5.74 18.23
CA SER A 636 6.70 6.90 19.11
C SER A 636 5.24 7.37 19.21
N GLY A 637 4.27 6.52 18.85
CA GLY A 637 2.84 6.87 18.79
C GLY A 637 2.20 7.24 20.14
N PHE A 638 2.84 6.88 21.26
CA PHE A 638 2.42 7.23 22.62
C PHE A 638 3.44 8.13 23.36
N GLU A 639 4.29 8.85 22.63
CA GLU A 639 5.18 9.85 23.23
C GLU A 639 4.43 11.19 23.39
N TRP A 640 4.36 11.70 24.62
CA TRP A 640 3.58 12.90 24.95
C TRP A 640 3.96 14.12 24.10
N GLN A 641 5.26 14.41 23.96
CA GLN A 641 5.72 15.57 23.20
C GLN A 641 5.30 15.49 21.72
N LYS A 642 5.43 14.30 21.11
CA LYS A 642 5.02 14.06 19.73
C LYS A 642 3.52 14.23 19.55
N ILE A 643 2.71 13.75 20.48
CA ILE A 643 1.25 13.92 20.43
C ILE A 643 0.83 15.38 20.51
N VAL A 644 1.51 16.20 21.30
CA VAL A 644 1.23 17.64 21.36
C VAL A 644 1.55 18.31 20.02
N ASP A 645 2.67 17.95 19.41
CA ASP A 645 3.08 18.46 18.09
C ASP A 645 2.09 18.00 16.99
N ASP A 646 1.73 16.72 16.99
CA ASP A 646 0.75 16.11 16.09
C ASP A 646 -0.65 16.69 16.22
N TRP A 647 -1.09 16.94 17.46
CA TRP A 647 -2.35 17.60 17.72
C TRP A 647 -2.33 19.03 17.15
N THR A 648 -1.23 19.74 17.33
CA THR A 648 -1.06 21.11 16.79
C THR A 648 -1.10 21.10 15.27
N ASP A 649 -0.42 20.15 14.62
CA ASP A 649 -0.43 19.98 13.17
C ASP A 649 -1.82 19.62 12.63
N TRP A 650 -2.48 18.62 13.22
CA TRP A 650 -3.84 18.24 12.84
C TRP A 650 -4.82 19.40 13.03
N ASN A 651 -4.69 20.14 14.13
CA ASN A 651 -5.55 21.29 14.41
C ASN A 651 -5.27 22.45 13.44
N LYS A 652 -4.03 22.60 12.94
CA LYS A 652 -3.72 23.52 11.84
C LYS A 652 -4.35 23.05 10.52
N TRP A 653 -4.21 21.77 10.18
CA TRP A 653 -4.74 21.16 8.96
C TRP A 653 -6.27 21.22 8.88
N ILE A 654 -6.98 20.83 9.94
CA ILE A 654 -8.46 20.89 10.01
C ILE A 654 -8.96 22.33 9.93
N ASN A 655 -8.14 23.29 10.38
CA ASN A 655 -8.51 24.69 10.39
C ASN A 655 -8.23 25.45 9.10
N ASN A 656 -7.24 25.01 8.32
CA ASN A 656 -6.79 25.68 7.11
C ASN A 656 -7.84 25.65 5.99
N ARG A 657 -8.03 26.78 5.31
CA ARG A 657 -8.95 26.88 4.17
C ARG A 657 -8.26 26.33 2.92
N GLY A 658 -9.02 25.61 2.11
CA GLY A 658 -8.54 25.07 0.84
C GLY A 658 -8.54 26.13 -0.25
N GLY A 659 -8.20 25.71 -1.47
CA GLY A 659 -8.20 26.55 -2.66
C GLY A 659 -7.66 25.80 -3.88
N ILE A 660 -7.81 26.39 -5.06
CA ILE A 660 -7.24 25.84 -6.29
C ILE A 660 -5.73 25.73 -6.14
N GLY A 661 -5.18 24.52 -6.29
CA GLY A 661 -3.74 24.25 -6.17
C GLY A 661 -3.22 24.05 -4.75
N VAL A 662 -4.07 24.08 -3.71
CA VAL A 662 -3.65 23.75 -2.33
C VAL A 662 -3.67 22.23 -2.13
N PRO A 663 -2.52 21.58 -1.81
CA PRO A 663 -2.47 20.13 -1.59
C PRO A 663 -3.35 19.65 -0.42
N SER A 664 -3.87 18.43 -0.52
CA SER A 664 -4.70 17.80 0.51
C SER A 664 -3.98 17.58 1.85
N GLU A 665 -2.65 17.49 1.81
CA GLU A 665 -1.77 17.45 2.99
C GLU A 665 -1.83 18.73 3.82
N LYS A 666 -2.08 19.88 3.20
CA LYS A 666 -2.02 21.18 3.88
C LYS A 666 -3.39 21.71 4.30
N SER A 667 -4.48 21.16 3.77
CA SER A 667 -5.84 21.61 4.08
C SER A 667 -6.85 20.48 4.07
N TRP A 668 -7.65 20.43 5.15
CA TRP A 668 -8.82 19.56 5.24
C TRP A 668 -9.84 19.78 4.13
N GLU A 669 -10.03 21.02 3.67
CA GLU A 669 -11.01 21.32 2.65
C GLU A 669 -10.61 20.71 1.30
N SER A 670 -9.34 20.84 0.90
CA SER A 670 -8.81 20.18 -0.31
C SER A 670 -8.88 18.66 -0.20
N TRP A 671 -8.50 18.09 0.95
CA TRP A 671 -8.60 16.64 1.20
C TRP A 671 -10.05 16.14 1.13
N TRP A 672 -10.99 16.86 1.77
CA TRP A 672 -12.39 16.47 1.80
C TRP A 672 -13.02 16.49 0.41
N GLU A 673 -12.60 17.42 -0.46
CA GLU A 673 -13.03 17.45 -1.86
C GLU A 673 -12.41 16.32 -2.69
N GLU A 674 -11.12 16.03 -2.50
CA GLU A 674 -10.42 14.91 -3.16
C GLU A 674 -11.05 13.56 -2.77
N GLU A 675 -11.36 13.36 -1.49
CA GLU A 675 -11.90 12.10 -1.00
C GLU A 675 -13.27 11.76 -1.59
N GLN A 676 -14.03 12.77 -2.01
CA GLN A 676 -15.34 12.64 -2.67
C GLN A 676 -15.28 12.65 -4.20
N GLU A 677 -14.09 12.68 -4.81
CA GLU A 677 -13.96 12.73 -6.27
C GLU A 677 -14.68 11.58 -6.96
N HIS A 678 -14.59 10.38 -6.39
CA HIS A 678 -15.24 9.16 -6.90
C HIS A 678 -16.76 9.30 -7.11
N LEU A 679 -17.45 10.11 -6.29
CA LEU A 679 -18.89 10.34 -6.41
C LEU A 679 -19.28 11.17 -7.63
N GLN A 680 -18.32 11.87 -8.24
CA GLN A 680 -18.56 12.66 -9.46
C GLN A 680 -18.71 11.75 -10.68
N ASP A 681 -17.98 10.63 -10.68
CA ASP A 681 -17.96 9.67 -11.78
C ASP A 681 -18.94 8.49 -11.55
N SER A 682 -19.57 8.43 -10.37
CA SER A 682 -20.56 7.40 -10.02
C SER A 682 -21.78 7.43 -10.94
N GLY A 683 -22.12 6.27 -11.50
CA GLY A 683 -23.38 6.08 -12.22
C GLY A 683 -24.61 6.19 -11.31
N LYS A 684 -25.81 6.33 -11.92
CA LYS A 684 -27.09 6.43 -11.19
C LYS A 684 -27.29 5.32 -10.15
N ARG A 685 -26.86 4.09 -10.46
CA ARG A 685 -26.96 2.93 -9.56
C ARG A 685 -26.10 3.11 -8.30
N GLY A 686 -24.89 3.63 -8.44
CA GLY A 686 -24.00 3.92 -7.31
C GLY A 686 -24.58 5.00 -6.39
N ILE A 687 -25.12 6.08 -6.97
CA ILE A 687 -25.80 7.14 -6.21
C ILE A 687 -27.02 6.60 -5.45
N ILE A 688 -27.84 5.78 -6.10
CA ILE A 688 -29.00 5.14 -5.45
C ILE A 688 -28.55 4.24 -4.30
N ALA A 689 -27.49 3.45 -4.50
CA ALA A 689 -26.94 2.60 -3.44
C ALA A 689 -26.46 3.41 -2.22
N GLU A 690 -25.75 4.53 -2.43
CA GLU A 690 -25.34 5.44 -1.35
C GLU A 690 -26.53 5.99 -0.56
N ILE A 691 -27.58 6.41 -1.25
CA ILE A 691 -28.81 6.90 -0.60
C ILE A 691 -29.47 5.78 0.19
N LEU A 692 -29.66 4.60 -0.40
CA LEU A 692 -30.27 3.44 0.26
C LEU A 692 -29.50 3.02 1.51
N LEU A 693 -28.16 2.99 1.42
CA LEU A 693 -27.32 2.71 2.57
C LEU A 693 -27.50 3.77 3.67
N ALA A 694 -27.55 5.06 3.32
CA ALA A 694 -27.75 6.14 4.28
C ALA A 694 -29.13 6.08 4.97
N LEU A 695 -30.15 5.45 4.37
CA LEU A 695 -31.48 5.37 4.95
C LEU A 695 -31.51 4.65 6.31
N ARG A 696 -30.54 3.76 6.58
CA ARG A 696 -30.41 3.05 7.86
C ARG A 696 -30.37 3.97 9.07
N PHE A 697 -29.79 5.17 8.93
CA PHE A 697 -29.70 6.14 10.01
C PHE A 697 -31.06 6.74 10.39
N PHE A 698 -31.99 6.86 9.44
CA PHE A 698 -33.35 7.35 9.73
C PHE A 698 -34.23 6.27 10.37
N ILE A 699 -34.04 5.01 9.98
CA ILE A 699 -34.70 3.86 10.63
C ILE A 699 -34.17 3.72 12.07
N TYR A 700 -32.86 3.90 12.25
CA TYR A 700 -32.22 3.93 13.56
C TYR A 700 -32.79 5.04 14.46
N GLN A 701 -32.95 6.26 13.93
CA GLN A 701 -33.61 7.37 14.61
C GLN A 701 -35.05 7.00 15.01
N TYR A 702 -35.81 6.46 14.05
CA TYR A 702 -37.20 6.05 14.27
C TYR A 702 -37.30 5.10 15.47
N GLY A 703 -36.49 4.05 15.50
CA GLY A 703 -36.49 3.10 16.62
C GLY A 703 -36.19 3.75 17.97
N LEU A 704 -35.13 4.56 18.06
CA LEU A 704 -34.67 5.10 19.35
C LEU A 704 -35.57 6.20 19.93
N VAL A 705 -36.22 7.00 19.09
CA VAL A 705 -37.08 8.10 19.56
C VAL A 705 -38.23 7.60 20.43
N TYR A 706 -38.72 6.37 20.21
CA TYR A 706 -39.78 5.75 21.02
C TYR A 706 -39.30 5.11 22.33
N HIS A 707 -37.99 5.02 22.55
CA HIS A 707 -37.40 4.50 23.79
C HIS A 707 -36.98 5.61 24.77
N LEU A 708 -37.13 6.89 24.40
CA LEU A 708 -36.95 8.00 25.33
C LEU A 708 -38.05 7.98 26.40
N HIS A 709 -37.71 8.28 27.65
CA HIS A 709 -38.67 8.20 28.76
C HIS A 709 -39.91 9.10 28.53
N VAL A 710 -39.74 10.24 27.89
CA VAL A 710 -40.80 11.23 27.61
C VAL A 710 -41.83 10.70 26.59
N THR A 711 -41.43 9.78 25.71
CA THR A 711 -42.23 9.30 24.57
C THR A 711 -42.56 7.82 24.65
N ARG A 712 -42.07 7.11 25.68
CA ARG A 712 -42.18 5.66 25.86
C ARG A 712 -43.62 5.14 25.86
N GLU A 713 -44.56 5.93 26.35
CA GLU A 713 -45.98 5.56 26.40
C GLU A 713 -46.75 5.94 25.12
N THR A 714 -46.18 6.77 24.26
CA THR A 714 -46.82 7.29 23.04
C THR A 714 -46.29 6.61 21.78
N LYS A 715 -47.13 5.81 21.13
CA LYS A 715 -46.79 5.13 19.85
C LYS A 715 -47.15 5.94 18.60
N ASN A 716 -47.41 7.25 18.74
CA ASN A 716 -47.88 8.08 17.64
C ASN A 716 -46.73 8.40 16.66
N PHE A 717 -46.97 8.26 15.36
CA PHE A 717 -46.03 8.66 14.30
C PHE A 717 -45.64 10.15 14.38
N LEU A 718 -46.51 11.00 14.95
CA LEU A 718 -46.21 12.41 15.18
C LEU A 718 -44.97 12.64 16.05
N VAL A 719 -44.61 11.72 16.95
CA VAL A 719 -43.40 11.83 17.77
C VAL A 719 -42.14 11.78 16.90
N TYR A 720 -42.11 10.86 15.94
CA TYR A 720 -41.02 10.79 14.97
C TYR A 720 -40.96 12.08 14.12
N GLY A 721 -42.11 12.55 13.61
CA GLY A 721 -42.20 13.82 12.90
C GLY A 721 -41.72 15.02 13.71
N ALA A 722 -42.05 15.10 15.00
CA ALA A 722 -41.59 16.15 15.91
C ALA A 722 -40.07 16.10 16.13
N SER A 723 -39.47 14.91 16.17
CA SER A 723 -38.00 14.78 16.31
C SER A 723 -37.23 15.44 15.15
N TRP A 724 -37.83 15.51 13.95
CA TRP A 724 -37.23 16.24 12.82
C TRP A 724 -37.18 17.75 13.01
N LEU A 725 -38.08 18.34 13.81
CA LEU A 725 -38.03 19.77 14.14
C LEU A 725 -36.74 20.13 14.88
N VAL A 726 -36.25 19.23 15.75
CA VAL A 726 -34.97 19.39 16.45
C VAL A 726 -33.80 19.43 15.46
N ILE A 727 -33.82 18.57 14.45
CA ILE A 727 -32.78 18.54 13.41
C ILE A 727 -32.82 19.82 12.56
N VAL A 728 -34.02 20.26 12.16
CA VAL A 728 -34.19 21.51 11.41
C VAL A 728 -33.68 22.70 12.23
N LEU A 729 -33.96 22.74 13.53
CA LEU A 729 -33.47 23.77 14.44
C LEU A 729 -31.93 23.75 14.52
N ILE A 730 -31.31 22.58 14.71
CA ILE A 730 -29.85 22.43 14.75
C ILE A 730 -29.24 22.94 13.44
N LEU A 731 -29.77 22.52 12.29
CA LEU A 731 -29.29 22.95 10.98
C LEU A 731 -29.47 24.46 10.76
N PHE A 732 -30.58 25.04 11.25
CA PHE A 732 -30.82 26.48 11.21
C PHE A 732 -29.81 27.25 12.05
N VAL A 733 -29.54 26.83 13.28
CA VAL A 733 -28.52 27.42 14.16
C VAL A 733 -27.15 27.34 13.50
N MET A 734 -26.78 26.18 12.95
CA MET A 734 -25.51 26.00 12.24
C MET A 734 -25.38 26.90 11.01
N LYS A 735 -26.47 27.09 10.24
CA LYS A 735 -26.49 28.02 9.10
C LYS A 735 -26.25 29.45 9.57
N THR A 736 -26.93 29.87 10.63
CA THR A 736 -26.79 31.21 11.22
C THR A 736 -25.36 31.46 11.70
N VAL A 737 -24.74 30.49 12.37
CA VAL A 737 -23.33 30.56 12.80
C VAL A 737 -22.37 30.61 11.61
N SER A 738 -22.62 29.82 10.55
CA SER A 738 -21.76 29.79 9.35
C SER A 738 -21.81 31.10 8.58
N VAL A 739 -23.00 31.66 8.37
CA VAL A 739 -23.19 32.99 7.74
C VAL A 739 -22.57 34.08 8.61
N GLY A 740 -22.80 34.02 9.92
CA GLY A 740 -22.21 34.95 10.89
C GLY A 740 -20.67 34.92 10.86
N ARG A 741 -20.08 33.73 10.77
CA ARG A 741 -18.61 33.58 10.62
C ARG A 741 -18.10 34.20 9.33
N ARG A 742 -18.83 34.08 8.21
CA ARG A 742 -18.40 34.67 6.93
C ARG A 742 -18.51 36.20 6.93
N LYS A 743 -19.58 36.76 7.49
CA LYS A 743 -19.86 38.20 7.46
C LYS A 743 -19.14 39.00 8.56
N PHE A 744 -19.01 38.44 9.78
CA PHE A 744 -18.59 39.20 10.96
C PHE A 744 -17.24 38.77 11.55
N SER A 745 -16.69 37.61 11.18
CA SER A 745 -15.44 37.10 11.81
C SER A 745 -14.20 37.94 11.52
N ALA A 746 -14.13 38.63 10.38
CA ALA A 746 -12.96 39.41 9.98
C ALA A 746 -13.01 40.85 10.52
N SER A 747 -14.21 41.44 10.57
CA SER A 747 -14.43 42.85 10.88
C SER A 747 -15.01 43.12 12.28
N TYR A 748 -15.68 42.15 12.93
CA TYR A 748 -16.35 42.33 14.22
C TYR A 748 -16.21 41.10 15.14
N GLN A 749 -14.99 40.83 15.60
CA GLN A 749 -14.69 39.65 16.42
C GLN A 749 -15.47 39.61 17.75
N LEU A 750 -15.66 40.76 18.42
CA LEU A 750 -16.40 40.84 19.69
C LEU A 750 -17.88 40.46 19.53
N VAL A 751 -18.54 41.02 18.50
CA VAL A 751 -19.95 40.73 18.18
C VAL A 751 -20.12 39.25 17.86
N PHE A 752 -19.18 38.66 17.11
CA PHE A 752 -19.23 37.23 16.81
C PHE A 752 -19.00 36.34 18.05
N ARG A 753 -18.15 36.75 18.99
CA ARG A 753 -17.99 36.05 20.29
C ARG A 753 -19.25 36.16 21.15
N LEU A 754 -19.89 37.33 21.19
CA LEU A 754 -21.18 37.55 21.88
C LEU A 754 -22.29 36.68 21.29
N ILE A 755 -22.40 36.60 19.97
CA ILE A 755 -23.38 35.72 19.28
C ILE A 755 -23.13 34.25 19.67
N LYS A 756 -21.87 33.79 19.70
CA LYS A 756 -21.55 32.43 20.16
C LYS A 756 -21.94 32.21 21.63
N GLY A 757 -21.64 33.17 22.50
CA GLY A 757 -22.01 33.12 23.91
C GLY A 757 -23.53 33.07 24.10
N LEU A 758 -24.28 33.86 23.33
CA LEU A 758 -25.75 33.89 23.40
C LEU A 758 -26.37 32.59 22.88
N ILE A 759 -25.83 31.99 21.81
CA ILE A 759 -26.22 30.67 21.31
C ILE A 759 -25.93 29.58 22.37
N PHE A 760 -24.78 29.65 23.04
CA PHE A 760 -24.44 28.73 24.11
C PHE A 760 -25.40 28.87 25.31
N LEU A 761 -25.69 30.09 25.75
CA LEU A 761 -26.63 30.35 26.83
C LEU A 761 -28.05 29.87 26.48
N THR A 762 -28.53 30.12 25.26
CA THR A 762 -29.84 29.60 24.82
C THR A 762 -29.86 28.08 24.77
N PHE A 763 -28.79 27.42 24.32
CA PHE A 763 -28.69 25.97 24.37
C PHE A 763 -28.73 25.41 25.80
N VAL A 764 -27.97 26.03 26.72
CA VAL A 764 -27.97 25.65 28.15
C VAL A 764 -29.35 25.87 28.77
N SER A 765 -30.02 27.00 28.48
CA SER A 765 -31.38 27.26 28.95
C SER A 765 -32.37 26.21 28.42
N ILE A 766 -32.31 25.84 27.14
CA ILE A 766 -33.16 24.78 26.58
C ILE A 766 -32.88 23.44 27.27
N LEU A 767 -31.62 23.09 27.51
CA LEU A 767 -31.25 21.86 28.22
C LEU A 767 -31.78 21.85 29.65
N VAL A 768 -31.66 22.94 30.39
CA VAL A 768 -32.19 23.09 31.75
C VAL A 768 -33.72 22.97 31.75
N ILE A 769 -34.40 23.57 30.78
CA ILE A 769 -35.86 23.47 30.60
C ILE A 769 -36.26 22.01 30.33
N LEU A 770 -35.54 21.30 29.46
CA LEU A 770 -35.82 19.89 29.14
C LEU A 770 -35.61 18.97 30.37
N ILE A 771 -34.57 19.22 31.18
CA ILE A 771 -34.32 18.46 32.41
C ILE A 771 -35.41 18.72 33.46
N THR A 772 -35.80 19.99 33.64
CA THR A 772 -36.72 20.42 34.71
C THR A 772 -38.20 20.24 34.38
N LEU A 773 -38.64 20.58 33.16
CA LEU A 773 -40.04 20.49 32.74
C LEU A 773 -40.37 19.13 32.11
N ALA A 774 -39.48 18.59 31.25
CA ALA A 774 -39.73 17.31 30.58
C ALA A 774 -39.20 16.10 31.37
N LYS A 775 -38.67 16.32 32.59
CA LYS A 775 -38.13 15.28 33.49
C LYS A 775 -37.15 14.32 32.80
N MET A 776 -36.36 14.82 31.85
CA MET A 776 -35.40 13.99 31.12
C MET A 776 -34.29 13.49 32.05
N THR A 777 -33.98 12.20 31.98
CA THR A 777 -32.86 11.59 32.69
C THR A 777 -31.53 11.85 31.97
N VAL A 778 -30.41 11.65 32.66
CA VAL A 778 -29.07 11.70 32.03
C VAL A 778 -28.95 10.67 30.90
N GLN A 779 -29.59 9.50 31.04
CA GLN A 779 -29.67 8.50 29.99
C GLN A 779 -30.40 9.04 28.75
N ASP A 780 -31.52 9.75 28.92
CA ASP A 780 -32.26 10.34 27.80
C ASP A 780 -31.43 11.38 27.03
N ILE A 781 -30.59 12.16 27.73
CA ILE A 781 -29.67 13.12 27.09
C ILE A 781 -28.64 12.40 26.21
N ILE A 782 -28.05 11.32 26.72
CA ILE A 782 -27.09 10.49 25.98
C ILE A 782 -27.77 9.85 24.77
N VAL A 783 -28.97 9.31 24.94
CA VAL A 783 -29.76 8.72 23.86
C VAL A 783 -30.13 9.77 22.80
N CYS A 784 -30.45 11.00 23.18
CA CYS A 784 -30.67 12.10 22.22
C CYS A 784 -29.43 12.41 21.37
N ILE A 785 -28.22 12.38 21.95
CA ILE A 785 -26.97 12.50 21.17
C ILE A 785 -26.89 11.36 20.15
N PHE A 786 -27.15 10.13 20.60
CA PHE A 786 -27.15 8.97 19.71
C PHE A 786 -28.28 8.99 18.70
N ILE A 787 -29.41 9.65 18.92
CA ILE A 787 -30.47 9.83 17.91
C ILE A 787 -30.03 10.83 16.84
N PHE A 788 -29.64 12.04 17.25
CA PHE A 788 -29.46 13.14 16.31
C PHE A 788 -28.11 13.12 15.58
N MET A 789 -27.04 12.61 16.21
CA MET A 789 -25.71 12.57 15.58
C MET A 789 -25.67 11.63 14.37
N PRO A 790 -26.11 10.36 14.42
CA PRO A 790 -26.18 9.48 13.25
C PRO A 790 -27.20 9.97 12.22
N THR A 791 -28.31 10.59 12.64
CA THR A 791 -29.28 11.15 11.69
C THR A 791 -28.68 12.28 10.85
N GLY A 792 -27.99 13.23 11.49
CA GLY A 792 -27.27 14.29 10.78
C GLY A 792 -26.15 13.74 9.89
N TRP A 793 -25.55 12.61 10.27
CA TRP A 793 -24.58 11.90 9.44
C TRP A 793 -25.23 11.31 8.19
N GLY A 794 -26.38 10.63 8.32
CA GLY A 794 -27.15 10.14 7.18
C GLY A 794 -27.53 11.25 6.21
N MET A 795 -27.95 12.41 6.71
CA MET A 795 -28.22 13.59 5.89
C MET A 795 -26.96 14.10 5.17
N LEU A 796 -25.81 14.08 5.85
CA LEU A 796 -24.54 14.48 5.26
C LEU A 796 -24.15 13.56 4.09
N LEU A 797 -24.28 12.24 4.25
CA LEU A 797 -23.98 11.26 3.21
C LEU A 797 -24.88 11.45 1.98
N ILE A 798 -26.19 11.66 2.18
CA ILE A 798 -27.12 11.95 1.08
C ILE A 798 -26.76 13.27 0.38
N ALA A 799 -26.39 14.30 1.15
CA ALA A 799 -25.98 15.58 0.58
C ALA A 799 -24.69 15.48 -0.24
N GLN A 800 -23.76 14.59 0.15
CA GLN A 800 -22.54 14.29 -0.62
C GLN A 800 -22.88 13.54 -1.91
N ALA A 801 -23.72 12.51 -1.85
CA ALA A 801 -24.17 11.75 -3.02
C ALA A 801 -24.94 12.64 -4.04
N LEU A 802 -25.69 13.63 -3.54
CA LEU A 802 -26.45 14.59 -4.35
C LEU A 802 -25.74 15.94 -4.56
N ARG A 803 -24.40 15.97 -4.48
CA ARG A 803 -23.57 17.19 -4.56
C ARG A 803 -23.98 18.17 -5.68
N PRO A 804 -24.25 17.76 -6.94
CA PRO A 804 -24.64 18.72 -7.99
C PRO A 804 -25.94 19.46 -7.68
N VAL A 805 -26.93 18.77 -7.09
CA VAL A 805 -28.23 19.35 -6.73
C VAL A 805 -28.08 20.30 -5.54
N VAL A 806 -27.34 19.87 -4.51
CA VAL A 806 -27.11 20.65 -3.29
C VAL A 806 -26.28 21.91 -3.57
N LYS A 807 -25.32 21.84 -4.50
CA LYS A 807 -24.57 23.01 -4.98
C LYS A 807 -25.48 24.01 -5.70
N LYS A 808 -26.35 23.55 -6.60
CA LYS A 808 -27.34 24.41 -7.29
C LYS A 808 -28.30 25.08 -6.31
N ALA A 809 -28.69 24.38 -5.24
CA ALA A 809 -29.54 24.93 -4.19
C ALA A 809 -28.81 25.88 -3.21
N GLY A 810 -27.50 26.08 -3.35
CA GLY A 810 -26.72 27.02 -2.52
C GLY A 810 -26.38 26.52 -1.10
N PHE A 811 -26.69 25.26 -0.76
CA PHE A 811 -26.48 24.72 0.59
C PHE A 811 -25.10 24.07 0.81
N TRP A 812 -24.28 23.94 -0.23
CA TRP A 812 -22.98 23.25 -0.14
C TRP A 812 -22.04 23.84 0.92
N GLY A 813 -22.06 25.17 1.11
CA GLY A 813 -21.27 25.83 2.16
C GLY A 813 -21.66 25.40 3.59
N SER A 814 -22.95 25.15 3.82
CA SER A 814 -23.47 24.63 5.08
C SER A 814 -23.10 23.16 5.27
N VAL A 815 -23.26 22.34 4.22
CA VAL A 815 -22.85 20.92 4.22
C VAL A 815 -21.38 20.77 4.57
N ARG A 816 -20.50 21.59 3.97
CA ARG A 816 -19.07 21.59 4.28
C ARG A 816 -18.79 21.98 5.73
N THR A 817 -19.53 22.95 6.28
CA THR A 817 -19.37 23.36 7.69
C THR A 817 -19.79 22.24 8.63
N LEU A 818 -20.91 21.56 8.31
CA LEU A 818 -21.40 20.40 9.06
C LEU A 818 -20.39 19.25 9.01
N ALA A 819 -19.91 18.91 7.81
CA ALA A 819 -18.89 17.88 7.62
C ALA A 819 -17.66 18.14 8.49
N ARG A 820 -17.13 19.36 8.49
CA ARG A 820 -15.98 19.72 9.33
C ARG A 820 -16.26 19.51 10.82
N GLY A 821 -17.48 19.81 11.27
CA GLY A 821 -17.90 19.55 12.65
C GLY A 821 -17.83 18.06 13.01
N TYR A 822 -18.35 17.19 12.13
CA TYR A 822 -18.24 15.74 12.30
C TYR A 822 -16.79 15.28 12.35
N GLU A 823 -15.94 15.76 11.44
CA GLU A 823 -14.52 15.37 11.40
C GLU A 823 -13.78 15.82 12.67
N ILE A 824 -14.13 17.00 13.23
CA ILE A 824 -13.58 17.46 14.51
C ILE A 824 -14.00 16.53 15.66
N VAL A 825 -15.29 16.19 15.75
CA VAL A 825 -15.79 15.28 16.80
C VAL A 825 -15.14 13.90 16.69
N MET A 826 -15.03 13.36 15.47
CA MET A 826 -14.35 12.08 15.24
C MET A 826 -12.86 12.15 15.61
N GLY A 827 -12.16 13.24 15.26
CA GLY A 827 -10.77 13.45 15.66
C GLY A 827 -10.60 13.47 17.18
N LEU A 828 -11.46 14.20 17.90
CA LEU A 828 -11.46 14.23 19.36
C LEU A 828 -11.67 12.83 19.97
N LEU A 829 -12.67 12.09 19.50
CA LEU A 829 -12.95 10.72 19.97
C LEU A 829 -11.76 9.77 19.77
N LEU A 830 -10.99 9.96 18.70
CA LEU A 830 -9.81 9.14 18.40
C LEU A 830 -8.58 9.56 19.22
N PHE A 831 -8.27 10.85 19.27
CA PHE A 831 -7.01 11.33 19.83
C PHE A 831 -7.04 11.46 21.35
N THR A 832 -8.21 11.65 21.98
CA THR A 832 -8.30 11.75 23.45
C THR A 832 -7.83 10.46 24.15
N PRO A 833 -8.28 9.25 23.78
CA PRO A 833 -7.73 8.01 24.35
C PRO A 833 -6.22 7.85 24.12
N VAL A 834 -5.73 8.22 22.93
CA VAL A 834 -4.29 8.12 22.61
C VAL A 834 -3.47 9.07 23.49
N ALA A 835 -3.93 10.32 23.64
CA ALA A 835 -3.29 11.31 24.51
C ALA A 835 -3.32 10.88 25.99
N PHE A 836 -4.42 10.27 26.44
CA PHE A 836 -4.52 9.72 27.80
C PHE A 836 -3.51 8.60 28.03
N LEU A 837 -3.40 7.64 27.10
CA LEU A 837 -2.43 6.55 27.19
C LEU A 837 -0.98 7.03 27.17
N ALA A 838 -0.69 8.09 26.40
CA ALA A 838 0.63 8.68 26.31
C ALA A 838 1.09 9.43 27.58
N TRP A 839 0.16 9.74 28.49
CA TRP A 839 0.52 10.25 29.81
C TRP A 839 1.35 9.22 30.61
N PHE A 840 1.18 7.93 30.31
CA PHE A 840 1.86 6.85 31.01
C PHE A 840 3.15 6.43 30.27
N PRO A 841 4.35 6.73 30.80
CA PRO A 841 5.61 6.49 30.08
C PRO A 841 5.84 5.02 29.71
N PHE A 842 5.35 4.08 30.55
CA PHE A 842 5.50 2.64 30.31
C PHE A 842 4.81 2.17 29.03
N VAL A 843 3.77 2.87 28.55
CA VAL A 843 3.05 2.48 27.33
C VAL A 843 3.94 2.63 26.10
N SER A 844 4.66 3.75 26.00
CA SER A 844 5.60 4.01 24.90
C SER A 844 6.78 3.03 24.91
N GLU A 845 7.31 2.70 26.09
CA GLU A 845 8.37 1.70 26.22
C GLU A 845 7.89 0.29 25.85
N PHE A 846 6.70 -0.10 26.32
CA PHE A 846 6.10 -1.39 26.03
C PHE A 846 5.84 -1.54 24.52
N GLN A 847 5.24 -0.53 23.90
CA GLN A 847 5.01 -0.48 22.45
C GLN A 847 6.33 -0.69 21.69
N THR A 848 7.37 0.08 22.04
CA THR A 848 8.64 0.07 21.32
C THR A 848 9.32 -1.30 21.42
N ARG A 849 9.35 -1.91 22.61
CA ARG A 849 9.98 -3.23 22.83
C ARG A 849 9.22 -4.39 22.20
N MET A 850 7.89 -4.30 22.15
CA MET A 850 7.05 -5.38 21.65
C MET A 850 6.95 -5.38 20.13
N LEU A 851 6.85 -4.19 19.50
CA LEU A 851 6.49 -4.07 18.08
C LEU A 851 7.66 -3.75 17.15
N PHE A 852 8.77 -3.22 17.68
CA PHE A 852 9.92 -2.79 16.87
C PHE A 852 11.21 -3.51 17.30
N ASN A 853 12.14 -3.65 16.36
CA ASN A 853 13.38 -4.38 16.60
C ASN A 853 14.22 -3.71 17.71
N GLN A 854 14.82 -4.51 18.60
CA GLN A 854 15.66 -4.02 19.71
C GLN A 854 16.86 -3.18 19.23
N ALA A 855 17.44 -3.47 18.06
CA ALA A 855 18.51 -2.66 17.48
C ALA A 855 18.03 -1.24 17.12
N PHE A 856 16.82 -1.16 16.55
CA PHE A 856 16.14 0.12 16.26
C PHE A 856 15.75 0.83 17.56
N SER A 857 15.22 0.11 18.55
CA SER A 857 14.85 0.65 19.86
C SER A 857 16.04 1.23 20.63
N ARG A 858 17.21 0.57 20.61
CA ARG A 858 18.44 1.06 21.24
C ARG A 858 18.98 2.27 20.49
N GLY A 859 18.97 2.25 19.16
CA GLY A 859 19.35 3.39 18.31
C GLY A 859 18.49 4.63 18.55
N LEU A 860 17.16 4.46 18.65
CA LEU A 860 16.21 5.53 19.00
C LEU A 860 16.44 6.08 20.41
N GLN A 861 16.66 5.22 21.41
CA GLN A 861 16.96 5.66 22.78
C GLN A 861 18.26 6.47 22.85
N ILE A 862 19.32 6.01 22.18
CA ILE A 862 20.61 6.71 22.11
C ILE A 862 20.48 8.03 21.34
N SER A 863 19.76 8.04 20.21
CA SER A 863 19.46 9.26 19.45
C SER A 863 18.72 10.29 20.29
N ARG A 864 17.71 9.87 21.09
CA ARG A 864 16.99 10.76 22.00
C ARG A 864 17.89 11.39 23.06
N ILE A 865 18.82 10.62 23.63
CA ILE A 865 19.78 11.12 24.63
C ILE A 865 20.75 12.14 23.99
N LEU A 866 21.26 11.85 22.78
CA LEU A 866 22.18 12.74 22.06
C LEU A 866 21.47 13.97 21.46
N GLY A 867 20.23 13.83 21.01
CA GLY A 867 19.38 14.87 20.44
C GLY A 867 18.88 15.87 21.49
N GLY A 868 18.60 15.40 22.71
CA GLY A 868 18.34 16.25 23.87
C GLY A 868 19.50 17.23 24.13
N HIS A 869 20.74 16.73 24.11
CA HIS A 869 21.93 17.58 24.25
C HIS A 869 22.15 18.58 23.11
N ARG A 870 21.71 18.28 21.88
CA ARG A 870 21.77 19.23 20.75
C ARG A 870 20.71 20.33 20.85
N LYS A 871 19.48 20.01 21.27
CA LYS A 871 18.43 21.02 21.52
C LYS A 871 18.80 21.95 22.68
N ASP A 872 19.40 21.41 23.75
CA ASP A 872 19.89 22.22 24.89
C ASP A 872 21.08 23.12 24.54
N ARG A 873 21.90 22.74 23.55
CA ARG A 873 22.96 23.62 23.01
C ARG A 873 22.40 24.70 22.07
N ALA A 874 21.37 24.38 21.28
CA ALA A 874 20.73 25.34 20.38
C ALA A 874 19.89 26.39 21.13
N SER A 875 19.30 26.04 22.28
CA SER A 875 18.63 27.01 23.16
C SER A 875 19.63 27.93 23.86
N ARG A 876 20.79 27.41 24.30
CA ARG A 876 21.87 28.23 24.89
C ARG A 876 22.58 29.18 23.92
N HIS A 877 22.47 28.96 22.62
CA HIS A 877 22.98 29.89 21.59
C HIS A 877 21.95 30.95 21.16
N LYS A 878 20.73 30.92 21.71
CA LYS A 878 19.67 31.90 21.48
C LYS A 878 19.34 32.77 22.70
N GLU A 879 20.13 32.67 23.78
CA GLU A 879 20.10 33.61 24.91
C GLU A 879 21.26 34.59 24.83
#